data_AF-A0A7S4LNY9-F1
#
_entry.id   AF-A0A7S4LNY9-F1
#
_cell.length_a   1.000
_cell.length_b   1.000
_cell.length_c   1.000
_cell.angle_alpha   90.00
_cell.angle_beta   90.00
_cell.angle_gamma   90.00
#
_symmetry.space_group_name_H-M   'P 1'
#
loop_
_entity.id
_entity.type
_entity.pdbx_description
1 polymer ?
#
loop_
_entity_poly.entity_id
_entity_poly.type
_entity_poly.pdbx_seq_one_letter_code
_entity_poly.pdbx_strand_id
1 'polypeptide(L)'
;VLWRGSTLLFWSNFHPALAFVLMVGASCLGGYYHFDQSHFGWLKLDEALGFLPYFAVGYVTPFKKVEQLLPQPSLIPAVLILAWTIFAAPALFPAALPDGHGWYGCCGAEESFPLVSGVEYSLFWTRRLAKVSCDVMPMLVLVFLVLPRSATSVSWIGSETLHPYLFHILVLTWVNRGLELLPLPQVTSELGHVAVLLLHVPLVVLIQYVLASKIFRWVWKWCFEPGWLVDLVLSPEEKTARQPAALPPLAAPVAVQGVGGAVPVMSLGGLVAGEYDSEALAAGKRTPDTVASDSNPRLVLAHRKGSESSFASTMRMSTVRSRGSCRWTPSQSIIGMKEARVYYPLLLPMFLAATTVPLLTLLWVGPATMVEIMGSIPPYLVLGPMVVGLLVTPGLLVFHSHRLGGTVEAPPAEHREGEPLTHVVVVVEYKEPVEVLERTMESIAAQTDVDSRPIVVMAAEARDPERHAAAAAMQTVAGDRIQRFIMTEHKLTEGETVGKHSNENAAMREIYRQLVEEEGLDPFEILVTIVDADSVMSRTYLSWAEASYKRQQDGRRLIYSGPINTYRNFGDGNILVQMMEVMRNNADIFYDPRQAYHPQSNYTLSLGLCAELGFWSVDSIPEDIHTAAKAMLNNFGSLTTVPIPPMISNDLVAGFRDRYVQAKRHQWAITEIAWYVALAQHQPLTFPGWAAAAAAEVARPGSFFNASAVLAGYIGSGWMTVYLVSHWATLPANVQMYFIAGVVAWLVSWATFWLCEAWVWSNLMPQFPIKKASTLNWIVLVGLSPILRLLAMFFFFVLPTFDVLVHAAFWGELSYVCAPKGDQQRGGE
;
A
#
# COMPACT_ATOMS: atom_id res chain seq x y z
N VAL A 1 6.77 -4.13 -21.88
CA VAL A 1 5.72 -4.29 -20.84
C VAL A 1 6.25 -3.94 -19.45
N LEU A 2 7.32 -4.61 -18.99
CA LEU A 2 7.95 -4.48 -17.66
C LEU A 2 7.89 -3.06 -17.04
N TRP A 3 8.39 -2.03 -17.73
CA TRP A 3 8.44 -0.68 -17.16
C TRP A 3 7.07 -0.13 -16.74
N ARG A 4 6.01 -0.32 -17.55
CA ARG A 4 4.65 0.12 -17.18
C ARG A 4 4.15 -0.58 -15.92
N GLY A 5 4.44 -1.87 -15.76
CA GLY A 5 4.16 -2.61 -14.51
C GLY A 5 4.93 -2.02 -13.33
N SER A 6 6.25 -1.83 -13.47
CA SER A 6 7.06 -1.22 -12.41
C SER A 6 6.69 0.23 -12.10
N THR A 7 6.10 0.98 -13.04
CA THR A 7 5.57 2.33 -12.76
C THR A 7 4.36 2.28 -11.85
N LEU A 8 3.45 1.32 -12.05
CA LEU A 8 2.27 1.16 -11.19
C LEU A 8 2.65 0.64 -9.80
N LEU A 9 3.63 -0.27 -9.72
CA LEU A 9 4.00 -0.98 -8.50
C LEU A 9 5.12 -0.30 -7.67
N PHE A 10 5.99 0.50 -8.30
CA PHE A 10 7.22 1.00 -7.66
C PHE A 10 7.49 2.48 -7.95
N TRP A 11 7.65 2.88 -9.23
CA TRP A 11 8.11 4.23 -9.58
C TRP A 11 7.07 5.34 -9.32
N SER A 12 5.81 5.00 -9.14
CA SER A 12 4.72 5.90 -8.69
C SER A 12 4.95 6.45 -7.27
N ASN A 13 5.65 5.69 -6.42
CA ASN A 13 5.85 6.02 -5.00
C ASN A 13 7.02 7.00 -4.75
N PHE A 14 7.77 7.36 -5.78
CA PHE A 14 8.93 8.25 -5.69
C PHE A 14 8.67 9.59 -6.37
N HIS A 15 9.21 10.68 -5.81
CA HIS A 15 9.24 11.97 -6.49
C HIS A 15 9.93 11.83 -7.87
N PRO A 16 9.40 12.41 -8.97
CA PRO A 16 9.88 12.14 -10.32
C PRO A 16 11.40 12.31 -10.52
N ALA A 17 12.00 13.35 -9.93
CA ALA A 17 13.45 13.55 -10.02
C ALA A 17 14.27 12.41 -9.38
N LEU A 18 13.77 11.82 -8.29
CA LEU A 18 14.40 10.65 -7.64
C LEU A 18 14.17 9.38 -8.46
N ALA A 19 12.95 9.18 -8.98
CA ALA A 19 12.64 8.07 -9.87
C ALA A 19 13.57 8.08 -11.12
N PHE A 20 13.79 9.25 -11.72
CA PHE A 20 14.71 9.42 -12.84
C PHE A 20 16.14 8.98 -12.50
N VAL A 21 16.70 9.49 -11.40
CA VAL A 21 18.07 9.14 -10.96
C VAL A 21 18.20 7.65 -10.66
N LEU A 22 17.20 7.04 -10.01
CA LEU A 22 17.19 5.60 -9.73
C LEU A 22 17.07 4.74 -11.00
N MET A 23 16.22 5.14 -11.96
CA MET A 23 16.09 4.46 -13.25
C MET A 23 17.37 4.52 -14.09
N VAL A 24 18.02 5.69 -14.15
CA VAL A 24 19.30 5.88 -14.82
C VAL A 24 20.42 5.09 -14.12
N GLY A 25 20.45 5.11 -12.78
CA GLY A 25 21.38 4.31 -11.98
C GLY A 25 21.21 2.80 -12.22
N ALA A 26 19.98 2.30 -12.26
CA ALA A 26 19.69 0.90 -12.55
C ALA A 26 20.13 0.49 -13.97
N SER A 27 19.99 1.36 -14.97
CA SER A 27 20.50 1.14 -16.32
C SER A 27 22.03 1.07 -16.39
N CYS A 28 22.69 1.99 -15.68
CA CYS A 28 24.14 2.05 -15.54
C CYS A 28 24.74 0.85 -14.82
N LEU A 29 24.06 0.35 -13.78
CA LEU A 29 24.45 -0.87 -13.06
C LEU A 29 24.16 -2.14 -13.87
N GLY A 30 22.98 -2.20 -14.51
CA GLY A 30 22.55 -3.35 -15.31
C GLY A 30 23.51 -3.71 -16.44
N GLY A 31 24.22 -2.73 -17.01
CA GLY A 31 25.24 -2.96 -18.03
C GLY A 31 26.40 -3.87 -17.58
N TYR A 32 26.68 -3.98 -16.27
CA TYR A 32 27.74 -4.86 -15.75
C TYR A 32 27.32 -6.34 -15.60
N TYR A 33 26.06 -6.69 -15.88
CA TYR A 33 25.51 -8.03 -15.66
C TYR A 33 25.04 -8.67 -16.97
N HIS A 34 25.58 -9.85 -17.28
CA HIS A 34 25.25 -10.60 -18.49
C HIS A 34 23.97 -11.44 -18.33
N PHE A 35 22.80 -10.77 -18.29
CA PHE A 35 21.52 -11.43 -18.02
C PHE A 35 21.11 -12.47 -19.07
N ASP A 36 21.52 -12.31 -20.33
CA ASP A 36 21.17 -13.23 -21.44
C ASP A 36 21.77 -14.64 -21.29
N GLN A 37 22.83 -14.83 -20.50
CA GLN A 37 23.37 -16.16 -20.14
C GLN A 37 22.73 -16.80 -18.90
N SER A 38 21.79 -16.12 -18.22
CA SER A 38 21.09 -16.67 -17.06
C SER A 38 19.90 -17.56 -17.48
N HIS A 39 19.35 -18.32 -16.52
CA HIS A 39 18.06 -19.02 -16.68
C HIS A 39 16.87 -18.09 -17.03
N PHE A 40 17.07 -16.77 -16.96
CA PHE A 40 16.11 -15.73 -17.30
C PHE A 40 16.44 -14.95 -18.58
N GLY A 41 17.40 -15.39 -19.40
CA GLY A 41 17.78 -14.69 -20.65
C GLY A 41 16.63 -14.47 -21.65
N TRP A 42 15.58 -15.30 -21.59
CA TRP A 42 14.33 -15.09 -22.34
C TRP A 42 13.56 -13.81 -21.98
N LEU A 43 13.88 -13.15 -20.86
CA LEU A 43 13.34 -11.85 -20.47
C LEU A 43 14.14 -10.65 -21.02
N LYS A 44 15.35 -10.86 -21.58
CA LYS A 44 16.27 -9.83 -22.09
C LYS A 44 16.41 -8.64 -21.14
N LEU A 45 16.79 -8.94 -19.89
CA LEU A 45 16.81 -7.96 -18.80
C LEU A 45 17.93 -6.92 -18.93
N ASP A 46 19.02 -7.22 -19.64
CA ASP A 46 20.04 -6.22 -19.97
C ASP A 46 19.48 -5.18 -20.96
N GLU A 47 18.86 -5.60 -22.07
CA GLU A 47 18.12 -4.72 -22.99
C GLU A 47 17.06 -3.89 -22.25
N ALA A 48 16.26 -4.55 -21.40
CA ALA A 48 15.23 -3.90 -20.61
C ALA A 48 15.78 -2.90 -19.57
N LEU A 49 17.07 -2.99 -19.20
CA LEU A 49 17.75 -2.01 -18.35
C LEU A 49 18.47 -0.93 -19.17
N GLY A 50 19.08 -1.25 -20.32
CA GLY A 50 19.71 -0.25 -21.19
C GLY A 50 18.71 0.73 -21.82
N PHE A 51 17.50 0.28 -22.15
CA PHE A 51 16.42 1.18 -22.59
C PHE A 51 15.68 1.92 -21.46
N LEU A 52 15.89 1.56 -20.18
CA LEU A 52 15.20 2.19 -19.04
C LEU A 52 15.37 3.73 -18.94
N PRO A 53 16.51 4.36 -19.28
CA PRO A 53 16.66 5.81 -19.24
C PRO A 53 15.74 6.54 -20.21
N TYR A 54 15.50 5.98 -21.40
CA TYR A 54 14.59 6.55 -22.40
C TYR A 54 13.15 6.55 -21.88
N PHE A 55 12.76 5.46 -21.20
CA PHE A 55 11.50 5.41 -20.47
C PHE A 55 11.46 6.40 -19.31
N ALA A 56 12.57 6.56 -18.56
CA ALA A 56 12.68 7.51 -17.46
C ALA A 56 12.44 8.96 -17.90
N VAL A 57 13.07 9.39 -19.01
CA VAL A 57 12.83 10.69 -19.63
C VAL A 57 11.36 10.84 -20.00
N GLY A 58 10.76 9.83 -20.64
CA GLY A 58 9.35 9.82 -21.01
C GLY A 58 8.38 9.85 -19.81
N TYR A 59 8.79 9.27 -18.68
CA TYR A 59 8.01 9.21 -17.44
C TYR A 59 7.99 10.55 -16.69
N VAL A 60 9.13 11.25 -16.63
CA VAL A 60 9.26 12.47 -15.81
C VAL A 60 9.07 13.78 -16.57
N THR A 61 9.14 13.75 -17.92
CA THR A 61 8.94 14.95 -18.74
C THR A 61 7.47 15.36 -18.79
N PRO A 62 7.09 16.57 -18.35
CA PRO A 62 5.70 17.01 -18.35
C PRO A 62 5.26 17.50 -19.74
N PHE A 63 5.20 16.59 -20.73
CA PHE A 63 5.05 16.89 -22.17
C PHE A 63 4.07 18.03 -22.48
N LYS A 64 2.84 17.99 -21.97
CA LYS A 64 1.81 19.02 -22.22
C LYS A 64 2.21 20.43 -21.77
N LYS A 65 2.98 20.56 -20.67
CA LYS A 65 3.49 21.86 -20.20
C LYS A 65 4.66 22.35 -21.07
N VAL A 66 5.53 21.44 -21.49
CA VAL A 66 6.66 21.76 -22.37
C VAL A 66 6.17 22.17 -23.76
N GLU A 67 5.16 21.47 -24.29
CA GLU A 67 4.48 21.78 -25.56
C GLU A 67 3.85 23.18 -25.56
N GLN A 68 3.23 23.60 -24.44
CA GLN A 68 2.64 24.93 -24.28
C GLN A 68 3.68 26.07 -24.22
N LEU A 69 4.93 25.76 -23.85
CA LEU A 69 6.02 26.74 -23.72
C LEU A 69 6.92 26.85 -24.96
N LEU A 70 6.87 25.86 -25.85
CA LEU A 70 7.74 25.79 -27.03
C LEU A 70 7.05 26.25 -28.32
N PRO A 71 7.77 26.92 -29.24
CA PRO A 71 7.22 27.42 -30.51
C PRO A 71 6.66 26.29 -31.37
N GLN A 72 5.86 26.64 -32.38
CA GLN A 72 5.28 25.66 -33.31
C GLN A 72 6.37 24.84 -34.03
N PRO A 73 6.13 23.55 -34.32
CA PRO A 73 7.11 22.69 -34.99
C PRO A 73 7.53 23.20 -36.37
N SER A 74 8.78 22.94 -36.74
CA SER A 74 9.33 23.28 -38.05
C SER A 74 10.39 22.27 -38.51
N LEU A 75 10.78 22.33 -39.78
CA LEU A 75 11.82 21.44 -40.33
C LEU A 75 13.26 21.93 -40.04
N ILE A 76 13.44 23.15 -39.53
CA ILE A 76 14.78 23.71 -39.27
C ILE A 76 15.54 22.90 -38.20
N PRO A 77 14.94 22.54 -37.04
CA PRO A 77 15.58 21.65 -36.07
C PRO A 77 15.87 20.25 -36.62
N ALA A 78 15.13 19.77 -37.62
CA ALA A 78 15.41 18.48 -38.26
C ALA A 78 16.73 18.52 -39.06
N VAL A 79 17.03 19.64 -39.72
CA VAL A 79 18.33 19.87 -40.39
C VAL A 79 19.46 19.95 -39.37
N LEU A 80 19.22 20.57 -38.20
CA LEU A 80 20.20 20.63 -37.11
C LEU A 80 20.44 19.25 -36.47
N ILE A 81 19.40 18.42 -36.29
CA ILE A 81 19.55 17.02 -35.88
C ILE A 81 20.37 16.24 -36.92
N LEU A 82 20.06 16.38 -38.21
CA LEU A 82 20.79 15.70 -39.28
C LEU A 82 22.27 16.09 -39.31
N ALA A 83 22.57 17.39 -39.15
CA ALA A 83 23.94 17.89 -39.04
C ALA A 83 24.65 17.41 -37.76
N TRP A 84 23.93 17.29 -36.64
CA TRP A 84 24.44 16.72 -35.40
C TRP A 84 24.82 15.24 -35.60
N THR A 85 23.93 14.43 -36.16
CA THR A 85 24.15 12.99 -36.36
C THR A 85 25.24 12.70 -37.41
N ILE A 86 25.31 13.45 -38.51
CA ILE A 86 26.27 13.19 -39.60
C ILE A 86 27.66 13.79 -39.32
N PHE A 87 27.74 14.98 -38.70
CA PHE A 87 29.01 15.71 -38.57
C PHE A 87 29.45 15.92 -37.12
N ALA A 88 28.57 16.43 -36.24
CA ALA A 88 29.00 16.85 -34.90
C ALA A 88 29.28 15.67 -33.95
N ALA A 89 28.40 14.67 -33.90
CA ALA A 89 28.57 13.51 -33.03
C ALA A 89 29.81 12.66 -33.42
N PRO A 90 30.08 12.35 -34.71
CA PRO A 90 31.33 11.69 -35.10
C PRO A 90 32.60 12.52 -34.80
N ALA A 91 32.52 13.85 -34.89
CA ALA A 91 33.65 14.72 -34.56
C ALA A 91 33.92 14.84 -33.05
N LEU A 92 32.88 14.79 -32.22
CA LEU A 92 32.97 14.80 -30.76
C LEU A 92 33.34 13.43 -30.18
N PHE A 93 32.94 12.35 -30.84
CA PHE A 93 33.18 10.97 -30.42
C PHE A 93 33.88 10.17 -31.53
N PRO A 94 35.19 10.43 -31.78
CA PRO A 94 35.95 9.77 -32.84
C PRO A 94 36.24 8.29 -32.57
N ALA A 95 36.02 7.82 -31.34
CA ALA A 95 35.92 6.40 -31.01
C ALA A 95 34.46 6.04 -30.78
N ALA A 96 34.04 4.85 -31.25
CA ALA A 96 32.67 4.38 -31.07
C ALA A 96 32.28 4.36 -29.59
N LEU A 97 31.19 5.05 -29.25
CA LEU A 97 30.57 4.94 -27.94
C LEU A 97 30.01 3.52 -27.76
N PRO A 98 30.13 2.92 -26.57
CA PRO A 98 29.60 1.57 -26.31
C PRO A 98 28.09 1.54 -26.46
N ASP A 99 27.54 0.34 -26.65
CA ASP A 99 26.09 0.18 -26.73
C ASP A 99 25.38 0.67 -25.45
N GLY A 100 24.33 1.46 -25.66
CA GLY A 100 23.45 1.94 -24.61
C GLY A 100 22.43 0.90 -24.18
N HIS A 101 22.23 -0.17 -24.96
CA HIS A 101 21.06 -1.04 -24.87
C HIS A 101 21.35 -2.40 -24.19
N GLY A 102 22.33 -3.19 -24.63
CA GLY A 102 22.70 -4.47 -23.99
C GLY A 102 23.53 -4.32 -22.71
N TRP A 103 24.29 -5.36 -22.35
CA TRP A 103 25.38 -5.29 -21.37
C TRP A 103 26.70 -4.75 -21.99
N TYR A 104 27.71 -4.40 -21.19
CA TYR A 104 28.88 -3.63 -21.65
C TYR A 104 29.82 -4.34 -22.65
N GLY A 105 29.81 -5.68 -22.71
CA GLY A 105 30.56 -6.46 -23.71
C GLY A 105 29.76 -6.86 -24.94
N CYS A 106 28.47 -6.50 -25.02
CA CYS A 106 27.60 -6.85 -26.13
C CYS A 106 28.11 -6.29 -27.47
N CYS A 107 27.68 -6.90 -28.58
CA CYS A 107 27.98 -6.46 -29.96
C CYS A 107 29.48 -6.31 -30.30
N GLY A 108 30.37 -7.08 -29.66
CA GLY A 108 31.82 -7.01 -29.92
C GLY A 108 32.52 -5.81 -29.25
N ALA A 109 31.89 -5.19 -28.25
CA ALA A 109 32.52 -4.14 -27.45
C ALA A 109 33.78 -4.65 -26.72
N GLU A 110 33.81 -5.91 -26.28
CA GLU A 110 35.02 -6.54 -25.71
C GLU A 110 36.13 -6.72 -26.75
N GLU A 111 35.80 -7.13 -27.98
CA GLU A 111 36.77 -7.23 -29.09
C GLU A 111 37.31 -5.86 -29.53
N SER A 112 36.52 -4.81 -29.33
CA SER A 112 36.91 -3.41 -29.58
C SER A 112 37.82 -2.83 -28.48
N PHE A 113 37.78 -3.39 -27.27
CA PHE A 113 38.49 -2.88 -26.08
C PHE A 113 39.20 -3.99 -25.25
N PRO A 114 39.97 -4.93 -25.84
CA PRO A 114 40.44 -6.17 -25.19
C PRO A 114 41.57 -5.99 -24.16
N LEU A 115 41.81 -4.75 -23.70
CA LEU A 115 42.83 -4.38 -22.71
C LEU A 115 42.23 -3.70 -21.47
N VAL A 116 40.94 -3.34 -21.49
CA VAL A 116 40.28 -2.57 -20.43
C VAL A 116 40.01 -3.46 -19.23
N SER A 117 40.69 -3.20 -18.10
CA SER A 117 40.51 -3.94 -16.86
C SER A 117 40.60 -3.03 -15.63
N GLY A 118 40.11 -3.51 -14.48
CA GLY A 118 40.14 -2.75 -13.22
C GLY A 118 39.34 -1.44 -13.26
N VAL A 119 40.02 -0.32 -12.99
CA VAL A 119 39.39 1.00 -12.80
C VAL A 119 38.74 1.54 -14.07
N GLU A 120 39.29 1.24 -15.25
CA GLU A 120 38.71 1.74 -16.51
C GLU A 120 37.37 1.07 -16.82
N TYR A 121 37.26 -0.25 -16.57
CA TYR A 121 36.00 -0.99 -16.73
C TYR A 121 34.94 -0.47 -15.74
N SER A 122 35.30 -0.21 -14.49
CA SER A 122 34.35 0.28 -13.48
C SER A 122 33.76 1.67 -13.76
N LEU A 123 34.31 2.39 -14.75
CA LEU A 123 33.81 3.68 -15.23
C LEU A 123 32.96 3.59 -16.51
N PHE A 124 32.68 2.40 -17.08
CA PHE A 124 31.91 2.26 -18.33
C PHE A 124 30.49 2.84 -18.26
N TRP A 125 29.89 2.89 -17.07
CA TRP A 125 28.62 3.60 -16.83
C TRP A 125 28.65 5.07 -17.25
N THR A 126 29.79 5.75 -17.16
CA THR A 126 29.94 7.14 -17.61
C THR A 126 29.78 7.27 -19.13
N ARG A 127 30.28 6.28 -19.89
CA ARG A 127 30.18 6.22 -21.35
C ARG A 127 28.74 5.92 -21.79
N ARG A 128 28.03 5.03 -21.08
CA ARG A 128 26.58 4.79 -21.28
C ARG A 128 25.76 6.04 -21.00
N LEU A 129 26.01 6.72 -19.88
CA LEU A 129 25.32 7.95 -19.53
C LEU A 129 25.57 9.05 -20.59
N ALA A 130 26.79 9.16 -21.12
CA ALA A 130 27.11 10.07 -22.22
C ALA A 130 26.36 9.69 -23.52
N LYS A 131 26.35 8.42 -23.92
CA LYS A 131 25.63 7.91 -25.10
C LYS A 131 24.14 8.21 -25.01
N VAL A 132 23.49 7.78 -23.93
CA VAL A 132 22.07 8.06 -23.64
C VAL A 132 21.77 9.56 -23.68
N SER A 133 22.62 10.41 -23.10
CA SER A 133 22.44 11.86 -23.14
C SER A 133 22.50 12.41 -24.57
N CYS A 134 23.41 11.90 -25.40
CA CYS A 134 23.58 12.30 -26.79
C CYS A 134 22.48 11.77 -27.73
N ASP A 135 21.81 10.67 -27.37
CA ASP A 135 20.70 10.09 -28.13
C ASP A 135 19.34 10.73 -27.75
N VAL A 136 19.13 11.00 -26.45
CA VAL A 136 17.88 11.58 -25.94
C VAL A 136 17.69 13.03 -26.40
N MET A 137 18.75 13.84 -26.46
CA MET A 137 18.60 15.26 -26.83
C MET A 137 18.03 15.45 -28.26
N PRO A 138 18.57 14.80 -29.31
CA PRO A 138 17.95 14.78 -30.64
C PRO A 138 16.51 14.24 -30.64
N MET A 139 16.20 13.21 -29.85
CA MET A 139 14.83 12.68 -29.73
C MET A 139 13.86 13.73 -29.18
N LEU A 140 14.23 14.45 -28.11
CA LEU A 140 13.38 15.48 -27.51
C LEU A 140 13.20 16.68 -28.45
N VAL A 141 14.25 17.10 -29.15
CA VAL A 141 14.16 18.15 -30.19
C VAL A 141 13.21 17.71 -31.32
N LEU A 142 13.29 16.46 -31.77
CA LEU A 142 12.39 15.91 -32.78
C LEU A 142 10.94 15.90 -32.30
N VAL A 143 10.68 15.40 -31.10
CA VAL A 143 9.32 15.29 -30.53
C VAL A 143 8.67 16.65 -30.30
N PHE A 144 9.39 17.63 -29.76
CA PHE A 144 8.80 18.93 -29.42
C PHE A 144 8.83 19.98 -30.53
N LEU A 145 9.85 19.95 -31.41
CA LEU A 145 10.15 21.03 -32.36
C LEU A 145 10.10 20.61 -33.83
N VAL A 146 9.93 19.31 -34.15
CA VAL A 146 9.81 18.81 -35.54
C VAL A 146 8.48 18.12 -35.81
N LEU A 147 8.01 17.23 -34.92
CA LEU A 147 6.75 16.52 -35.13
C LEU A 147 5.54 17.47 -35.08
N PRO A 148 4.59 17.37 -36.04
CA PRO A 148 3.42 18.25 -36.08
C PRO A 148 2.47 17.99 -34.90
N ARG A 149 2.02 19.07 -34.25
CA ARG A 149 1.04 19.04 -33.15
C ARG A 149 -0.43 18.89 -33.63
N SER A 150 -0.66 18.91 -34.94
CA SER A 150 -1.96 18.67 -35.56
C SER A 150 -2.14 17.21 -35.99
N ALA A 151 -3.39 16.74 -36.07
CA ALA A 151 -3.68 15.41 -36.58
C ALA A 151 -3.34 15.30 -38.08
N THR A 152 -2.58 14.26 -38.43
CA THR A 152 -2.20 13.91 -39.81
C THR A 152 -2.92 12.65 -40.27
N SER A 153 -2.84 12.32 -41.56
CA SER A 153 -3.36 11.08 -42.15
C SER A 153 -2.79 9.78 -41.55
N VAL A 154 -1.67 9.86 -40.80
CA VAL A 154 -1.03 8.73 -40.12
C VAL A 154 -1.08 8.81 -38.60
N SER A 155 -1.58 9.90 -38.00
CA SER A 155 -1.58 10.08 -36.53
C SER A 155 -2.41 9.02 -35.78
N TRP A 156 -3.39 8.39 -36.43
CA TRP A 156 -4.19 7.28 -35.88
C TRP A 156 -3.37 6.02 -35.60
N ILE A 157 -2.20 5.85 -36.24
CA ILE A 157 -1.27 4.74 -35.94
C ILE A 157 -0.76 4.85 -34.50
N GLY A 158 -0.59 6.07 -33.98
CA GLY A 158 -0.06 6.34 -32.64
C GLY A 158 -0.83 5.63 -31.51
N SER A 159 -2.16 5.64 -31.57
CA SER A 159 -3.05 4.94 -30.62
C SER A 159 -2.97 3.41 -30.71
N GLU A 160 -2.46 2.87 -31.81
CA GLU A 160 -2.47 1.44 -32.13
C GLU A 160 -1.06 0.80 -32.07
N THR A 161 -0.05 1.59 -31.68
CA THR A 161 1.40 1.28 -31.67
C THR A 161 1.80 -0.02 -30.99
N LEU A 162 0.97 -0.58 -30.10
CA LEU A 162 1.19 -1.90 -29.50
C LEU A 162 1.28 -3.01 -30.56
N HIS A 163 0.46 -2.96 -31.62
CA HIS A 163 0.45 -4.00 -32.66
C HIS A 163 1.73 -3.97 -33.52
N PRO A 164 2.18 -2.82 -34.07
CA PRO A 164 3.52 -2.72 -34.64
C PRO A 164 4.64 -3.15 -33.68
N TYR A 165 4.60 -2.71 -32.42
CA TYR A 165 5.64 -3.06 -31.44
C TYR A 165 5.77 -4.57 -31.22
N LEU A 166 4.67 -5.31 -31.13
CA LEU A 166 4.70 -6.76 -30.93
C LEU A 166 5.14 -7.55 -32.18
N PHE A 167 4.81 -7.07 -33.39
CA PHE A 167 4.96 -7.86 -34.62
C PHE A 167 6.06 -7.38 -35.60
N HIS A 168 6.66 -6.21 -35.40
CA HIS A 168 7.67 -5.68 -36.34
C HIS A 168 8.88 -6.58 -36.52
N ILE A 169 9.41 -7.22 -35.45
CA ILE A 169 10.55 -8.13 -35.53
C ILE A 169 10.23 -9.29 -36.48
N LEU A 170 9.07 -9.92 -36.32
CA LEU A 170 8.60 -11.02 -37.17
C LEU A 170 8.51 -10.56 -38.65
N VAL A 171 7.89 -9.40 -38.91
CA VAL A 171 7.79 -8.87 -40.28
C VAL A 171 9.17 -8.59 -40.88
N LEU A 172 10.10 -8.03 -40.12
CA LEU A 172 11.46 -7.75 -40.59
C LEU A 172 12.25 -9.04 -40.86
N THR A 173 12.11 -10.10 -40.05
CA THR A 173 12.70 -11.41 -40.34
C THR A 173 12.19 -11.97 -41.68
N TRP A 174 10.90 -11.85 -41.96
CA TRP A 174 10.31 -12.34 -43.22
C TRP A 174 10.68 -11.47 -44.43
N VAL A 175 10.81 -10.14 -44.25
CA VAL A 175 11.33 -9.23 -45.28
C VAL A 175 12.78 -9.59 -45.62
N ASN A 176 13.65 -9.74 -44.61
CA ASN A 176 15.06 -10.11 -44.82
C ASN A 176 15.18 -11.45 -45.54
N ARG A 177 14.42 -12.47 -45.11
CA ARG A 177 14.38 -13.77 -45.78
C ARG A 177 13.81 -13.71 -47.20
N GLY A 178 12.92 -12.77 -47.49
CA GLY A 178 12.45 -12.48 -48.85
C GLY A 178 13.54 -11.84 -49.71
N LEU A 179 14.32 -10.90 -49.16
CA LEU A 179 15.44 -10.26 -49.86
C LEU A 179 16.57 -11.25 -50.17
N GLU A 180 16.86 -12.20 -49.27
CA GLU A 180 17.81 -13.31 -49.49
C GLU A 180 17.41 -14.24 -50.65
N LEU A 181 16.12 -14.34 -50.97
CA LEU A 181 15.58 -15.19 -52.03
C LEU A 181 15.45 -14.47 -53.38
N LEU A 182 15.75 -13.17 -53.44
CA LEU A 182 15.69 -12.36 -54.64
C LEU A 182 17.10 -12.11 -55.21
N PRO A 183 17.31 -12.20 -56.54
CA PRO A 183 18.58 -11.87 -57.18
C PRO A 183 18.78 -10.34 -57.25
N LEU A 184 18.99 -9.72 -56.09
CA LEU A 184 19.16 -8.27 -55.96
C LEU A 184 20.53 -7.83 -56.49
N PRO A 185 20.62 -6.69 -57.20
CA PRO A 185 21.89 -6.18 -57.70
C PRO A 185 22.78 -5.70 -56.54
N GLN A 186 24.06 -6.05 -56.58
CA GLN A 186 25.04 -5.49 -55.63
C GLN A 186 25.23 -4.00 -55.89
N VAL A 187 24.96 -3.19 -54.86
CA VAL A 187 25.13 -1.74 -54.89
C VAL A 187 26.54 -1.40 -54.41
N THR A 188 27.35 -0.80 -55.27
CA THR A 188 28.78 -0.54 -54.99
C THR A 188 29.12 0.94 -54.82
N SER A 189 28.19 1.86 -55.09
CA SER A 189 28.38 3.31 -54.94
C SER A 189 27.82 3.83 -53.62
N GLU A 190 28.47 4.84 -53.02
CA GLU A 190 28.04 5.47 -51.76
C GLU A 190 26.63 6.07 -51.87
N LEU A 191 26.35 6.79 -52.96
CA LEU A 191 25.01 7.31 -53.29
C LEU A 191 23.96 6.19 -53.39
N GLY A 192 24.34 5.01 -53.89
CA GLY A 192 23.49 3.84 -53.91
C GLY A 192 23.20 3.29 -52.51
N HIS A 193 24.21 3.21 -51.64
CA HIS A 193 24.02 2.82 -50.24
C HIS A 193 23.11 3.80 -49.50
N VAL A 194 23.28 5.11 -49.71
CA VAL A 194 22.38 6.15 -49.18
C VAL A 194 20.95 5.96 -49.70
N ALA A 195 20.77 5.66 -50.98
CA ALA A 195 19.43 5.37 -51.54
C ALA A 195 18.79 4.11 -50.91
N VAL A 196 19.55 3.04 -50.69
CA VAL A 196 19.08 1.83 -50.00
C VAL A 196 18.71 2.11 -48.53
N LEU A 197 19.50 2.91 -47.83
CA LEU A 197 19.17 3.36 -46.46
C LEU A 197 17.88 4.21 -46.46
N LEU A 198 17.70 5.12 -47.42
CA LEU A 198 16.49 5.93 -47.55
C LEU A 198 15.23 5.09 -47.83
N LEU A 199 15.35 3.94 -48.51
CA LEU A 199 14.23 2.99 -48.71
C LEU A 199 13.73 2.33 -47.41
N HIS A 200 14.52 2.35 -46.32
CA HIS A 200 14.06 1.83 -45.03
C HIS A 200 12.96 2.72 -44.42
N VAL A 201 12.94 4.02 -44.71
CA VAL A 201 11.92 4.96 -44.18
C VAL A 201 10.50 4.62 -44.67
N PRO A 202 10.21 4.53 -45.99
CA PRO A 202 8.89 4.12 -46.45
C PRO A 202 8.55 2.66 -46.09
N LEU A 203 9.55 1.77 -46.00
CA LEU A 203 9.34 0.38 -45.54
C LEU A 203 8.84 0.35 -44.08
N VAL A 204 9.50 1.07 -43.17
CA VAL A 204 9.07 1.15 -41.76
C VAL A 204 7.69 1.80 -41.64
N VAL A 205 7.41 2.88 -42.38
CA VAL A 205 6.08 3.51 -42.41
C VAL A 205 5.01 2.54 -42.92
N LEU A 206 5.30 1.75 -43.96
CA LEU A 206 4.39 0.72 -44.48
C LEU A 206 4.14 -0.40 -43.45
N ILE A 207 5.18 -0.90 -42.79
CA ILE A 207 5.06 -1.92 -41.73
C ILE A 207 4.19 -1.39 -40.58
N GLN A 208 4.44 -0.16 -40.11
CA GLN A 208 3.64 0.51 -39.07
C GLN A 208 2.17 0.64 -39.50
N TYR A 209 1.90 1.08 -40.73
CA TYR A 209 0.55 1.23 -41.28
C TYR A 209 -0.20 -0.12 -41.37
N VAL A 210 0.47 -1.17 -41.87
CA VAL A 210 -0.11 -2.51 -42.02
C VAL A 210 -0.39 -3.14 -40.66
N LEU A 211 0.54 -3.08 -39.71
CA LEU A 211 0.39 -3.70 -38.39
C LEU A 211 -0.61 -2.95 -37.49
N ALA A 212 -0.79 -1.63 -37.66
CA ALA A 212 -1.86 -0.88 -37.00
C ALA A 212 -3.23 -1.04 -37.68
N SER A 213 -3.27 -1.53 -38.93
CA SER A 213 -4.49 -1.56 -39.74
C SER A 213 -5.63 -2.34 -39.09
N LYS A 214 -6.88 -1.94 -39.38
CA LYS A 214 -8.08 -2.62 -38.88
C LYS A 214 -8.11 -4.11 -39.22
N ILE A 215 -7.55 -4.50 -40.36
CA ILE A 215 -7.48 -5.91 -40.82
C ILE A 215 -6.51 -6.69 -39.93
N PHE A 216 -5.29 -6.20 -39.75
CA PHE A 216 -4.30 -6.90 -38.92
C PHE A 216 -4.76 -7.00 -37.46
N ARG A 217 -5.31 -5.92 -36.90
CA ARG A 217 -5.86 -5.93 -35.54
C ARG A 217 -7.04 -6.88 -35.39
N TRP A 218 -7.93 -6.97 -36.38
CA TRP A 218 -9.04 -7.94 -36.36
C TRP A 218 -8.54 -9.39 -36.27
N VAL A 219 -7.47 -9.75 -36.99
CA VAL A 219 -6.85 -11.09 -36.94
C VAL A 219 -6.33 -11.44 -35.53
N TRP A 220 -5.79 -10.47 -34.79
CA TRP A 220 -5.21 -10.69 -33.46
C TRP A 220 -6.10 -10.27 -32.28
N LYS A 221 -7.29 -9.71 -32.56
CA LYS A 221 -8.23 -9.18 -31.57
C LYS A 221 -8.55 -10.19 -30.48
N TRP A 222 -8.77 -11.45 -30.84
CA TRP A 222 -9.08 -12.54 -29.91
C TRP A 222 -8.02 -12.75 -28.81
N CYS A 223 -6.76 -12.34 -29.04
CA CYS A 223 -5.67 -12.49 -28.08
C CYS A 223 -5.43 -11.20 -27.27
N PHE A 224 -5.32 -10.03 -27.94
CA PHE A 224 -4.95 -8.77 -27.29
C PHE A 224 -6.13 -7.88 -26.87
N GLU A 225 -7.33 -8.12 -27.41
CA GLU A 225 -8.60 -7.55 -26.96
C GLU A 225 -9.60 -8.70 -26.67
N PRO A 226 -9.33 -9.58 -25.67
CA PRO A 226 -10.06 -10.83 -25.47
C PRO A 226 -11.48 -10.61 -24.91
N GLY A 227 -12.37 -10.04 -25.72
CA GLY A 227 -13.78 -9.81 -25.38
C GLY A 227 -14.53 -11.11 -25.05
N TRP A 228 -14.08 -12.24 -25.61
CA TRP A 228 -14.60 -13.57 -25.24
C TRP A 228 -14.36 -13.91 -23.76
N LEU A 229 -13.31 -13.37 -23.14
CA LEU A 229 -13.05 -13.53 -21.70
C LEU A 229 -14.03 -12.68 -20.89
N VAL A 230 -14.35 -11.47 -21.36
CA VAL A 230 -15.41 -10.62 -20.80
C VAL A 230 -16.78 -11.29 -20.94
N ASP A 231 -17.03 -11.96 -22.07
CA ASP A 231 -18.23 -12.77 -22.29
C ASP A 231 -18.32 -14.03 -21.43
N LEU A 232 -17.20 -14.55 -20.93
CA LEU A 232 -17.12 -15.72 -20.05
C LEU A 232 -17.24 -15.34 -18.57
N VAL A 233 -16.82 -14.12 -18.21
CA VAL A 233 -16.76 -13.63 -16.81
C VAL A 233 -18.00 -12.82 -16.42
N LEU A 234 -18.65 -12.11 -17.36
CA LEU A 234 -19.82 -11.28 -17.06
C LEU A 234 -21.15 -11.95 -17.41
N SER A 235 -22.17 -11.67 -16.60
CA SER A 235 -23.56 -12.07 -16.80
C SER A 235 -24.22 -11.36 -18.00
N PRO A 236 -25.34 -11.88 -18.55
CA PRO A 236 -26.07 -11.23 -19.64
C PRO A 236 -26.56 -9.79 -19.32
N GLU A 237 -26.82 -9.51 -18.05
CA GLU A 237 -27.31 -8.21 -17.59
C GLU A 237 -26.18 -7.17 -17.59
N GLU A 238 -24.98 -7.54 -17.10
CA GLU A 238 -23.78 -6.70 -17.15
C GLU A 238 -23.31 -6.41 -18.57
N LYS A 239 -23.46 -7.36 -19.50
CA LYS A 239 -23.20 -7.14 -20.94
C LYS A 239 -24.10 -6.07 -21.54
N THR A 240 -25.32 -5.93 -21.00
CA THR A 240 -26.26 -4.89 -21.41
C THR A 240 -25.87 -3.53 -20.79
N ALA A 241 -25.51 -3.51 -19.50
CA ALA A 241 -25.06 -2.30 -18.80
C ALA A 241 -23.72 -1.72 -19.32
N ARG A 242 -22.84 -2.55 -19.90
CA ARG A 242 -21.53 -2.13 -20.44
C ARG A 242 -21.55 -1.75 -21.92
N GLN A 243 -22.70 -1.71 -22.59
CA GLN A 243 -22.75 -1.06 -23.92
C GLN A 243 -22.44 0.44 -23.74
N PRO A 244 -21.43 0.99 -24.45
CA PRO A 244 -21.09 2.40 -24.29
C PRO A 244 -22.27 3.25 -24.77
N ALA A 245 -22.79 4.09 -23.88
CA ALA A 245 -23.78 5.10 -24.24
C ALA A 245 -23.25 5.87 -25.46
N ALA A 246 -24.06 5.93 -26.53
CA ALA A 246 -23.64 6.54 -27.78
C ALA A 246 -23.17 7.98 -27.51
N LEU A 247 -21.93 8.29 -27.92
CA LEU A 247 -21.36 9.62 -27.78
C LEU A 247 -22.39 10.65 -28.27
N PRO A 248 -22.74 11.67 -27.46
CA PRO A 248 -23.69 12.68 -27.89
C PRO A 248 -23.18 13.29 -29.20
N PRO A 249 -24.04 13.45 -30.22
CA PRO A 249 -23.60 13.89 -31.53
C PRO A 249 -22.82 15.20 -31.40
N LEU A 250 -21.62 15.23 -32.00
CA LEU A 250 -20.74 16.39 -32.01
C LEU A 250 -21.57 17.65 -32.30
N ALA A 251 -21.59 18.56 -31.33
CA ALA A 251 -22.44 19.75 -31.40
C ALA A 251 -22.18 20.48 -32.73
N ALA A 252 -23.25 20.69 -33.50
CA ALA A 252 -23.15 21.35 -34.79
C ALA A 252 -22.43 22.71 -34.63
N PRO A 253 -21.53 23.08 -35.55
CA PRO A 253 -20.75 24.30 -35.42
C PRO A 253 -21.68 25.50 -35.23
N VAL A 254 -21.49 26.24 -34.13
CA VAL A 254 -22.37 27.35 -33.75
C VAL A 254 -22.38 28.38 -34.87
N ALA A 255 -23.52 28.48 -35.55
CA ALA A 255 -23.71 29.42 -36.64
C ALA A 255 -23.75 30.84 -36.09
N VAL A 256 -22.62 31.56 -36.20
CA VAL A 256 -22.54 32.99 -35.88
C VAL A 256 -23.31 33.77 -36.95
N GLN A 257 -24.63 33.89 -36.76
CA GLN A 257 -25.42 34.90 -37.45
C GLN A 257 -25.05 36.26 -36.87
N GLY A 258 -24.35 37.07 -37.66
CA GLY A 258 -23.74 38.32 -37.20
C GLY A 258 -24.65 39.54 -37.32
N VAL A 259 -24.13 40.66 -36.82
CA VAL A 259 -24.59 42.01 -37.18
C VAL A 259 -23.52 42.63 -38.07
N GLY A 260 -23.90 43.07 -39.27
CA GLY A 260 -22.96 43.59 -40.27
C GLY A 260 -22.64 45.07 -40.11
N GLY A 261 -21.40 45.44 -40.43
CA GLY A 261 -20.89 46.81 -40.54
C GLY A 261 -19.46 46.75 -41.06
N ALA A 262 -19.14 47.44 -42.15
CA ALA A 262 -17.92 47.20 -42.94
C ALA A 262 -17.09 48.48 -43.18
N VAL A 263 -15.94 48.31 -43.87
CA VAL A 263 -15.11 49.38 -44.51
C VAL A 263 -14.13 50.12 -43.55
N PRO A 264 -12.82 50.33 -43.88
CA PRO A 264 -11.93 49.55 -44.75
C PRO A 264 -10.43 49.42 -44.31
N VAL A 265 -9.71 48.53 -45.01
CA VAL A 265 -8.29 48.50 -45.43
C VAL A 265 -7.35 49.68 -45.06
N MET A 266 -6.20 49.38 -44.42
CA MET A 266 -4.78 49.80 -44.67
C MET A 266 -3.90 49.55 -43.41
N SER A 267 -2.56 49.49 -43.40
CA SER A 267 -1.53 49.11 -44.39
C SER A 267 -0.13 49.12 -43.72
N LEU A 268 0.69 48.08 -43.94
CA LEU A 268 2.17 47.97 -43.81
C LEU A 268 3.00 48.85 -42.84
N GLY A 269 3.87 48.17 -42.06
CA GLY A 269 5.05 48.74 -41.37
C GLY A 269 4.80 49.21 -39.92
N GLY A 270 5.76 49.16 -38.99
CA GLY A 270 7.14 48.64 -39.07
C GLY A 270 8.08 49.41 -38.12
N LEU A 271 9.22 48.77 -37.75
CA LEU A 271 10.39 49.33 -37.05
C LEU A 271 10.33 49.56 -35.51
N VAL A 272 11.31 48.90 -34.86
CA VAL A 272 12.22 49.43 -33.81
C VAL A 272 11.78 49.43 -32.33
N ALA A 273 12.78 49.23 -31.48
CA ALA A 273 12.73 49.09 -30.03
C ALA A 273 12.73 50.43 -29.28
N GLY A 274 12.40 50.41 -27.99
CA GLY A 274 12.51 51.54 -27.07
C GLY A 274 12.59 51.05 -25.62
N GLU A 275 13.47 51.67 -24.84
CA GLU A 275 13.81 51.30 -23.47
C GLU A 275 12.95 52.00 -22.40
N TYR A 276 12.84 51.33 -21.25
CA TYR A 276 12.73 51.88 -19.88
C TYR A 276 11.55 52.74 -19.40
N ASP A 277 11.41 52.67 -18.06
CA ASP A 277 10.69 53.49 -17.08
C ASP A 277 9.21 53.86 -17.25
N SER A 278 8.45 53.49 -16.20
CA SER A 278 7.10 53.97 -15.92
C SER A 278 7.05 54.55 -14.50
N GLU A 279 7.11 55.88 -14.38
CA GLU A 279 6.81 56.60 -13.15
C GLU A 279 5.56 57.49 -13.32
N ALA A 280 4.98 57.87 -12.18
CA ALA A 280 4.12 59.04 -11.97
C ALA A 280 2.67 59.08 -12.54
N LEU A 281 1.71 59.01 -11.59
CA LEU A 281 0.53 59.90 -11.45
C LEU A 281 -0.60 59.87 -12.55
N ALA A 282 -1.90 60.01 -12.30
CA ALA A 282 -2.69 60.68 -11.25
C ALA A 282 -4.20 60.32 -11.34
N ALA A 283 -4.98 60.77 -10.35
CA ALA A 283 -6.45 61.01 -10.35
C ALA A 283 -7.40 59.80 -10.62
N GLY A 284 -8.37 59.45 -9.75
CA GLY A 284 -8.74 59.94 -8.41
C GLY A 284 -10.03 60.79 -8.37
N LYS A 285 -10.70 60.79 -7.18
CA LYS A 285 -12.07 61.30 -6.85
C LYS A 285 -13.18 60.24 -7.06
N ARG A 286 -14.24 60.11 -6.23
CA ARG A 286 -14.66 60.69 -4.92
C ARG A 286 -15.73 59.72 -4.32
N THR A 287 -15.65 59.17 -3.09
CA THR A 287 -16.04 59.70 -1.74
C THR A 287 -17.53 60.08 -1.56
N PRO A 288 -18.15 60.00 -0.35
CA PRO A 288 -17.67 59.49 0.97
C PRO A 288 -18.72 58.64 1.78
N ASP A 289 -18.51 58.56 3.11
CA ASP A 289 -19.44 58.26 4.22
C ASP A 289 -19.69 56.76 4.56
N THR A 290 -19.64 56.28 5.82
CA THR A 290 -19.24 56.77 7.18
C THR A 290 -19.01 55.53 8.11
N VAL A 291 -18.32 55.50 9.28
CA VAL A 291 -17.48 56.44 10.07
C VAL A 291 -16.42 55.65 10.91
N ALA A 292 -16.16 55.99 12.19
CA ALA A 292 -15.16 55.43 13.14
C ALA A 292 -15.76 54.35 14.10
N SER A 293 -15.06 53.69 15.03
CA SER A 293 -13.70 53.86 15.63
C SER A 293 -13.03 52.51 15.94
N ASP A 294 -11.73 52.25 15.80
CA ASP A 294 -10.48 53.01 16.06
C ASP A 294 -9.91 52.86 17.49
N SER A 295 -8.85 52.05 17.63
CA SER A 295 -7.76 52.25 18.61
C SER A 295 -6.53 51.39 18.24
N ASN A 296 -5.39 52.06 18.04
CA ASN A 296 -4.04 51.49 17.84
C ASN A 296 -3.08 52.43 18.63
N PRO A 297 -1.93 52.00 19.20
CA PRO A 297 -0.70 52.14 18.40
C PRO A 297 0.53 51.25 18.80
N ARG A 298 1.40 50.99 17.79
CA ARG A 298 2.89 50.91 17.85
C ARG A 298 3.60 49.86 18.75
N LEU A 299 4.51 49.09 18.14
CA LEU A 299 5.97 49.26 18.26
C LEU A 299 6.65 48.55 17.05
N VAL A 300 7.38 49.26 16.17
CA VAL A 300 8.85 49.46 16.15
C VAL A 300 9.67 48.17 16.02
N LEU A 301 10.30 48.00 14.85
CA LEU A 301 11.34 47.01 14.56
C LEU A 301 12.71 47.45 15.09
N ALA A 302 13.49 46.52 15.63
CA ALA A 302 14.93 46.69 15.87
C ALA A 302 15.67 45.36 15.62
N HIS A 303 16.75 45.39 14.82
CA HIS A 303 17.54 44.20 14.49
C HIS A 303 18.48 43.78 15.63
N ARG A 304 18.65 42.46 15.80
CA ARG A 304 19.99 41.88 16.02
C ARG A 304 20.14 40.54 15.30
N LYS A 305 21.37 40.20 14.94
CA LYS A 305 21.73 38.94 14.24
C LYS A 305 21.99 37.83 15.25
N GLY A 306 21.56 36.63 14.92
CA GLY A 306 21.96 35.35 15.51
C GLY A 306 21.73 34.28 14.45
N SER A 307 22.68 33.38 14.24
CA SER A 307 22.67 32.43 13.13
C SER A 307 22.44 31.00 13.59
N GLU A 308 21.40 30.35 13.07
CA GLU A 308 21.38 28.91 12.80
C GLU A 308 20.29 28.60 11.76
N SER A 309 20.49 27.54 10.96
CA SER A 309 19.79 27.36 9.69
C SER A 309 18.57 26.43 9.79
N SER A 310 17.36 26.99 9.71
CA SER A 310 16.12 26.20 9.60
C SER A 310 15.73 25.96 8.14
N PHE A 311 15.69 24.68 7.73
CA PHE A 311 15.18 24.27 6.42
C PHE A 311 13.67 23.98 6.53
N ALA A 312 12.84 25.03 6.56
CA ALA A 312 11.40 24.94 6.82
C ALA A 312 10.56 25.90 5.96
N SER A 313 10.49 25.64 4.65
CA SER A 313 9.58 26.35 3.73
C SER A 313 8.17 25.76 3.77
N THR A 314 7.46 25.92 4.89
CA THR A 314 6.10 25.40 5.08
C THR A 314 5.10 26.12 4.18
N MET A 315 4.56 25.42 3.18
CA MET A 315 3.47 25.92 2.34
C MET A 315 2.18 26.01 3.16
N ARG A 316 1.87 27.20 3.69
CA ARG A 316 0.63 27.45 4.45
C ARG A 316 -0.60 27.34 3.55
N MET A 317 -1.20 26.15 3.48
CA MET A 317 -2.62 26.05 3.12
C MET A 317 -3.46 26.67 4.24
N SER A 318 -4.47 27.46 3.86
CA SER A 318 -5.33 28.19 4.80
C SER A 318 -6.26 27.25 5.56
N THR A 319 -6.15 27.22 6.89
CA THR A 319 -6.99 26.41 7.79
C THR A 319 -8.40 26.99 7.94
N VAL A 320 -9.27 26.74 6.95
CA VAL A 320 -10.69 27.10 7.03
C VAL A 320 -11.42 26.08 7.92
N ARG A 321 -11.43 26.33 9.24
CA ARG A 321 -12.38 25.69 10.18
C ARG A 321 -13.80 26.22 9.93
N SER A 322 -14.43 25.82 8.82
CA SER A 322 -15.82 26.17 8.53
C SER A 322 -16.77 25.40 9.45
N ARG A 323 -17.35 26.08 10.44
CA ARG A 323 -18.56 25.64 11.18
C ARG A 323 -19.81 25.70 10.28
N GLY A 324 -19.75 25.05 9.13
CA GLY A 324 -20.87 24.88 8.21
C GLY A 324 -21.52 23.52 8.45
N SER A 325 -22.84 23.48 8.64
CA SER A 325 -23.62 22.25 8.75
C SER A 325 -23.66 21.52 7.41
N CYS A 326 -22.60 20.76 7.12
CA CYS A 326 -22.55 19.89 5.96
C CYS A 326 -23.60 18.79 6.12
N ARG A 327 -24.75 18.94 5.47
CA ARG A 327 -25.77 17.88 5.35
C ARG A 327 -25.19 16.75 4.51
N TRP A 328 -24.52 15.84 5.20
CA TRP A 328 -23.96 14.62 4.63
C TRP A 328 -25.07 13.78 4.00
N THR A 329 -24.82 13.31 2.78
CA THR A 329 -25.63 12.30 2.09
C THR A 329 -24.74 11.08 1.89
N PRO A 330 -25.17 9.85 2.29
CA PRO A 330 -24.38 8.65 2.10
C PRO A 330 -24.00 8.46 0.63
N SER A 331 -22.72 8.60 0.29
CA SER A 331 -22.22 8.51 -1.08
C SER A 331 -22.04 7.05 -1.52
N GLN A 332 -23.18 6.39 -1.71
CA GLN A 332 -23.34 4.95 -1.96
C GLN A 332 -22.93 4.06 -0.77
N SER A 333 -23.71 3.01 -0.52
CA SER A 333 -23.35 1.98 0.46
C SER A 333 -22.17 1.16 -0.06
N ILE A 334 -21.10 1.07 0.72
CA ILE A 334 -20.06 0.06 0.50
C ILE A 334 -20.73 -1.32 0.59
N ILE A 335 -20.39 -2.25 -0.32
CA ILE A 335 -21.01 -3.58 -0.36
C ILE A 335 -20.69 -4.39 0.91
N GLY A 336 -21.59 -5.30 1.28
CA GLY A 336 -21.40 -6.20 2.41
C GLY A 336 -20.47 -7.37 2.08
N MET A 337 -20.27 -8.24 3.07
CA MET A 337 -19.56 -9.50 2.87
C MET A 337 -20.41 -10.52 2.09
N LYS A 338 -21.72 -10.34 2.05
CA LYS A 338 -22.69 -11.17 1.33
C LYS A 338 -22.44 -11.22 -0.18
N GLU A 339 -22.11 -10.09 -0.78
CA GLU A 339 -21.73 -9.98 -2.19
C GLU A 339 -20.41 -10.72 -2.51
N ALA A 340 -19.50 -10.86 -1.53
CA ALA A 340 -18.23 -11.56 -1.68
C ALA A 340 -18.37 -13.10 -1.81
N ARG A 341 -19.47 -13.66 -1.29
CA ARG A 341 -19.64 -15.12 -1.12
C ARG A 341 -19.59 -15.91 -2.44
N VAL A 342 -19.94 -15.28 -3.56
CA VAL A 342 -19.86 -15.90 -4.90
C VAL A 342 -18.42 -16.28 -5.31
N TYR A 343 -17.41 -15.63 -4.73
CA TYR A 343 -15.99 -15.93 -4.99
C TYR A 343 -15.39 -16.95 -4.02
N TYR A 344 -16.11 -17.38 -2.96
CA TYR A 344 -15.57 -18.33 -1.98
C TYR A 344 -15.11 -19.67 -2.59
N PRO A 345 -15.80 -20.27 -3.59
CA PRO A 345 -15.31 -21.47 -4.30
C PRO A 345 -13.97 -21.28 -5.03
N LEU A 346 -13.56 -20.03 -5.30
CA LEU A 346 -12.28 -19.72 -5.95
C LEU A 346 -11.12 -19.60 -4.94
N LEU A 347 -11.41 -19.36 -3.66
CA LEU A 347 -10.38 -19.09 -2.63
C LEU A 347 -9.39 -20.26 -2.50
N LEU A 348 -9.88 -21.50 -2.39
CA LEU A 348 -9.03 -22.69 -2.28
C LEU A 348 -8.13 -22.91 -3.52
N PRO A 349 -8.63 -22.97 -4.77
CA PRO A 349 -7.76 -23.12 -5.93
C PRO A 349 -6.83 -21.92 -6.15
N MET A 350 -7.25 -20.68 -5.85
CA MET A 350 -6.37 -19.52 -5.87
C MET A 350 -5.25 -19.61 -4.82
N PHE A 351 -5.52 -20.12 -3.62
CA PHE A 351 -4.53 -20.25 -2.54
C PHE A 351 -3.51 -21.34 -2.86
N LEU A 352 -3.98 -22.46 -3.40
CA LEU A 352 -3.13 -23.53 -3.91
C LEU A 352 -2.26 -23.02 -5.07
N ALA A 353 -2.80 -22.25 -6.02
CA ALA A 353 -2.00 -21.63 -7.09
C ALA A 353 -0.94 -20.64 -6.54
N ALA A 354 -1.33 -19.74 -5.63
CA ALA A 354 -0.44 -18.76 -5.01
C ALA A 354 0.69 -19.43 -4.18
N THR A 355 0.42 -20.57 -3.54
CA THR A 355 1.42 -21.35 -2.79
C THR A 355 2.31 -22.18 -3.72
N THR A 356 1.73 -22.81 -4.75
CA THR A 356 2.45 -23.74 -5.64
C THR A 356 3.35 -23.04 -6.65
N VAL A 357 3.01 -21.86 -7.19
CA VAL A 357 3.87 -21.18 -8.18
C VAL A 357 5.27 -20.86 -7.62
N PRO A 358 5.43 -20.29 -6.40
CA PRO A 358 6.73 -20.16 -5.76
C PRO A 358 7.43 -21.50 -5.51
N LEU A 359 6.71 -22.53 -5.05
CA LEU A 359 7.29 -23.85 -4.77
C LEU A 359 7.76 -24.56 -6.05
N LEU A 360 7.00 -24.49 -7.14
CA LEU A 360 7.38 -25.02 -8.44
C LEU A 360 8.57 -24.26 -9.02
N THR A 361 8.69 -22.96 -8.78
CA THR A 361 9.87 -22.17 -9.16
C THR A 361 11.11 -22.61 -8.37
N LEU A 362 10.99 -22.81 -7.05
CA LEU A 362 12.06 -23.34 -6.20
C LEU A 362 12.50 -24.75 -6.62
N LEU A 363 11.54 -25.64 -6.91
CA LEU A 363 11.80 -27.01 -7.38
C LEU A 363 12.39 -27.05 -8.80
N TRP A 364 11.99 -26.13 -9.69
CA TRP A 364 12.49 -26.04 -11.06
C TRP A 364 13.92 -25.48 -11.15
N VAL A 365 14.25 -24.47 -10.35
CA VAL A 365 15.65 -24.01 -10.19
C VAL A 365 16.48 -25.10 -9.51
N GLY A 366 15.91 -25.79 -8.51
CA GLY A 366 16.61 -26.82 -7.77
C GLY A 366 17.60 -26.25 -6.73
N PRO A 367 18.05 -27.07 -5.78
CA PRO A 367 18.83 -26.59 -4.65
C PRO A 367 20.31 -26.38 -5.00
N ALA A 368 20.82 -27.12 -5.99
CA ALA A 368 22.18 -26.94 -6.53
C ALA A 368 22.32 -25.56 -7.19
N THR A 369 21.45 -25.20 -8.13
CA THR A 369 21.48 -23.88 -8.78
C THR A 369 21.11 -22.75 -7.82
N MET A 370 20.30 -22.99 -6.78
CA MET A 370 20.18 -22.01 -5.69
C MET A 370 21.49 -21.81 -4.90
N VAL A 371 22.29 -22.86 -4.68
CA VAL A 371 23.65 -22.73 -4.10
C VAL A 371 24.60 -22.00 -5.07
N GLU A 372 24.50 -22.20 -6.38
CA GLU A 372 25.28 -21.45 -7.38
C GLU A 372 24.89 -19.96 -7.41
N ILE A 373 23.59 -19.66 -7.42
CA ILE A 373 23.04 -18.29 -7.34
C ILE A 373 23.52 -17.62 -6.04
N MET A 374 23.37 -18.26 -4.88
CA MET A 374 23.92 -17.75 -3.62
C MET A 374 25.44 -17.57 -3.71
N GLY A 375 26.16 -18.52 -4.32
CA GLY A 375 27.61 -18.48 -4.52
C GLY A 375 28.08 -17.33 -5.41
N SER A 376 27.23 -16.84 -6.33
CA SER A 376 27.51 -15.65 -7.15
C SER A 376 27.29 -14.31 -6.44
N ILE A 377 26.51 -14.27 -5.36
CA ILE A 377 26.21 -13.03 -4.63
C ILE A 377 27.47 -12.60 -3.84
N PRO A 378 27.96 -11.35 -3.97
CA PRO A 378 29.07 -10.85 -3.17
C PRO A 378 28.73 -10.70 -1.67
N PRO A 379 29.63 -11.04 -0.73
CA PRO A 379 29.34 -11.06 0.71
C PRO A 379 28.75 -9.80 1.32
N TYR A 380 29.20 -8.62 0.87
CA TYR A 380 28.74 -7.34 1.41
C TYR A 380 27.26 -7.05 1.08
N LEU A 381 26.69 -7.65 0.03
CA LEU A 381 25.26 -7.50 -0.29
C LEU A 381 24.35 -8.31 0.63
N VAL A 382 24.85 -9.39 1.24
CA VAL A 382 24.11 -10.19 2.23
C VAL A 382 24.39 -9.65 3.64
N LEU A 383 25.66 -9.53 4.00
CA LEU A 383 26.09 -9.19 5.37
C LEU A 383 25.86 -7.71 5.70
N GLY A 384 25.96 -6.80 4.72
CA GLY A 384 25.74 -5.36 4.91
C GLY A 384 24.33 -5.06 5.45
N PRO A 385 23.25 -5.47 4.76
CA PRO A 385 21.88 -5.32 5.28
C PRO A 385 21.65 -5.98 6.63
N MET A 386 22.28 -7.12 6.92
CA MET A 386 22.18 -7.79 8.22
C MET A 386 22.82 -6.96 9.34
N VAL A 387 24.03 -6.41 9.11
CA VAL A 387 24.68 -5.51 10.06
C VAL A 387 23.88 -4.22 10.26
N VAL A 388 23.32 -3.64 9.18
CA VAL A 388 22.43 -2.47 9.29
C VAL A 388 21.18 -2.81 10.12
N GLY A 389 20.55 -3.97 9.91
CA GLY A 389 19.43 -4.44 10.73
C GLY A 389 19.79 -4.52 12.21
N LEU A 390 20.92 -5.15 12.54
CA LEU A 390 21.44 -5.26 13.91
C LEU A 390 21.73 -3.89 14.56
N LEU A 391 22.21 -2.90 13.78
CA LEU A 391 22.46 -1.53 14.26
C LEU A 391 21.17 -0.71 14.43
N VAL A 392 20.14 -0.98 13.62
CA VAL A 392 18.82 -0.33 13.72
C VAL A 392 17.98 -0.90 14.86
N THR A 393 18.12 -2.18 15.19
CA THR A 393 17.32 -2.86 16.24
C THR A 393 17.34 -2.11 17.59
N PRO A 394 18.48 -1.70 18.20
CA PRO A 394 18.47 -0.90 19.43
C PRO A 394 17.69 0.41 19.33
N GLY A 395 17.74 1.09 18.18
CA GLY A 395 16.98 2.33 17.95
C GLY A 395 15.47 2.09 17.92
N LEU A 396 15.02 1.00 17.30
CA LEU A 396 13.62 0.57 17.36
C LEU A 396 13.23 0.21 18.80
N LEU A 397 14.05 -0.54 19.55
CA LEU A 397 13.74 -0.89 20.94
C LEU A 397 13.60 0.34 21.86
N VAL A 398 14.40 1.39 21.65
CA VAL A 398 14.25 2.68 22.35
C VAL A 398 12.97 3.40 21.94
N PHE A 399 12.62 3.39 20.64
CA PHE A 399 11.36 3.94 20.17
C PHE A 399 10.15 3.21 20.78
N HIS A 400 10.15 1.87 20.79
CA HIS A 400 9.05 1.09 21.38
C HIS A 400 8.96 1.26 22.89
N SER A 401 10.08 1.30 23.63
CA SER A 401 10.03 1.50 25.09
C SER A 401 9.52 2.88 25.47
N HIS A 402 9.95 3.94 24.77
CA HIS A 402 9.40 5.28 24.94
C HIS A 402 7.92 5.36 24.52
N ARG A 403 7.53 4.73 23.40
CA ARG A 403 6.13 4.66 22.96
C ARG A 403 5.26 4.03 24.04
N LEU A 404 5.65 2.85 24.52
CA LEU A 404 4.83 2.02 25.41
C LEU A 404 4.79 2.54 26.85
N GLY A 405 5.68 3.47 27.24
CA GLY A 405 5.60 4.21 28.51
C GLY A 405 4.24 4.88 28.72
N GLY A 406 3.58 5.33 27.64
CA GLY A 406 2.22 5.86 27.69
C GLY A 406 1.13 4.84 28.11
N THR A 407 1.46 3.55 28.27
CA THR A 407 0.57 2.58 28.95
C THR A 407 0.47 2.85 30.45
N VAL A 408 1.47 3.50 31.06
CA VAL A 408 1.51 3.84 32.49
C VAL A 408 1.35 5.36 32.69
N GLU A 409 1.95 6.15 31.81
CA GLU A 409 1.97 7.61 31.89
C GLU A 409 0.88 8.24 31.01
N ALA A 410 0.14 9.21 31.56
CA ALA A 410 -0.85 9.98 30.80
C ALA A 410 -0.18 10.88 29.74
N PRO A 411 -0.87 11.27 28.66
CA PRO A 411 -0.31 12.18 27.66
C PRO A 411 0.02 13.55 28.28
N PRO A 412 1.15 14.17 27.88
CA PRO A 412 1.50 15.54 28.24
C PRO A 412 0.33 16.52 28.09
N ALA A 413 0.22 17.50 28.98
CA ALA A 413 -0.91 18.44 29.01
C ALA A 413 -1.07 19.21 27.67
N GLU A 414 0.04 19.59 27.04
CA GLU A 414 0.11 20.19 25.69
C GLU A 414 -0.56 19.35 24.59
N HIS A 415 -0.68 18.02 24.76
CA HIS A 415 -1.37 17.13 23.83
C HIS A 415 -2.87 16.98 24.12
N ARG A 416 -3.36 17.51 25.25
CA ARG A 416 -4.78 17.49 25.63
C ARG A 416 -5.51 18.80 25.35
N GLU A 417 -4.78 19.88 25.03
CA GLU A 417 -5.34 21.21 24.75
C GLU A 417 -6.45 21.21 23.67
N GLY A 418 -7.48 22.03 23.90
CA GLY A 418 -8.66 22.15 23.05
C GLY A 418 -9.95 21.85 23.82
N GLU A 419 -11.09 21.87 23.13
CA GLU A 419 -12.36 21.43 23.71
C GLU A 419 -12.27 19.93 24.11
N PRO A 420 -12.90 19.50 25.22
CA PRO A 420 -12.90 18.11 25.65
C PRO A 420 -13.83 17.26 24.79
N LEU A 421 -13.43 16.02 24.48
CA LEU A 421 -14.26 15.09 23.70
C LEU A 421 -15.20 14.26 24.59
N THR A 422 -16.30 13.80 24.01
CA THR A 422 -17.24 12.88 24.68
C THR A 422 -16.75 11.45 24.47
N HIS A 423 -16.39 10.75 25.54
CA HIS A 423 -15.97 9.35 25.47
C HIS A 423 -17.15 8.40 25.65
N VAL A 424 -17.33 7.49 24.69
CA VAL A 424 -18.29 6.38 24.74
C VAL A 424 -17.50 5.08 24.71
N VAL A 425 -17.59 4.27 25.76
CA VAL A 425 -16.96 2.93 25.81
C VAL A 425 -18.03 1.87 25.60
N VAL A 426 -17.83 1.01 24.61
CA VAL A 426 -18.80 0.00 24.16
C VAL A 426 -18.29 -1.38 24.54
N VAL A 427 -18.96 -2.00 25.51
CA VAL A 427 -18.69 -3.36 25.97
C VAL A 427 -19.64 -4.28 25.22
N VAL A 428 -19.12 -5.10 24.30
CA VAL A 428 -19.93 -6.01 23.48
C VAL A 428 -19.98 -7.39 24.12
N GLU A 429 -21.19 -7.87 24.41
CA GLU A 429 -21.43 -8.92 25.39
C GLU A 429 -22.45 -9.97 24.90
N TYR A 430 -22.19 -11.25 25.22
CA TYR A 430 -23.15 -12.34 25.11
C TYR A 430 -22.73 -13.54 25.99
N LYS A 431 -23.44 -13.76 27.11
CA LYS A 431 -23.23 -14.83 28.10
C LYS A 431 -21.85 -14.84 28.75
N GLU A 432 -21.28 -13.67 28.93
CA GLU A 432 -19.99 -13.50 29.59
C GLU A 432 -20.14 -13.58 31.12
N PRO A 433 -19.19 -14.21 31.86
CA PRO A 433 -19.31 -14.31 33.31
C PRO A 433 -19.37 -12.94 33.98
N VAL A 434 -20.24 -12.77 34.98
CA VAL A 434 -20.39 -11.48 35.69
C VAL A 434 -19.05 -10.99 36.26
N GLU A 435 -18.23 -11.88 36.83
CA GLU A 435 -16.85 -11.63 37.30
C GLU A 435 -15.89 -11.07 36.24
N VAL A 436 -16.16 -11.33 34.95
CA VAL A 436 -15.39 -10.82 33.80
C VAL A 436 -15.87 -9.40 33.47
N LEU A 437 -17.18 -9.20 33.42
CA LEU A 437 -17.81 -7.90 33.15
C LEU A 437 -17.54 -6.87 34.26
N GLU A 438 -17.59 -7.27 35.52
CA GLU A 438 -17.24 -6.44 36.68
C GLU A 438 -15.78 -5.96 36.59
N ARG A 439 -14.85 -6.86 36.23
CA ARG A 439 -13.42 -6.55 36.06
C ARG A 439 -13.17 -5.59 34.88
N THR A 440 -13.86 -5.78 33.76
CA THR A 440 -13.81 -4.88 32.61
C THR A 440 -14.36 -3.50 32.97
N MET A 441 -15.52 -3.46 33.64
CA MET A 441 -16.18 -2.24 34.12
C MET A 441 -15.31 -1.47 35.12
N GLU A 442 -14.60 -2.14 36.05
CA GLU A 442 -13.62 -1.50 36.92
C GLU A 442 -12.51 -0.78 36.12
N SER A 443 -12.02 -1.37 35.02
CA SER A 443 -10.96 -0.75 34.20
C SER A 443 -11.44 0.49 33.42
N ILE A 444 -12.72 0.52 33.05
CA ILE A 444 -13.40 1.66 32.42
C ILE A 444 -13.66 2.77 33.46
N ALA A 445 -14.08 2.39 34.66
CA ALA A 445 -14.31 3.30 35.79
C ALA A 445 -13.01 3.76 36.49
N ALA A 446 -11.84 3.29 36.03
CA ALA A 446 -10.52 3.66 36.53
C ALA A 446 -9.67 4.49 35.54
N GLN A 447 -10.27 4.97 34.45
CA GLN A 447 -9.61 5.86 33.49
C GLN A 447 -9.22 7.20 34.13
N THR A 448 -8.07 7.76 33.76
CA THR A 448 -7.55 9.05 34.27
C THR A 448 -7.17 10.00 33.14
N ASP A 449 -6.99 11.27 33.52
CA ASP A 449 -6.51 12.34 32.63
C ASP A 449 -7.43 12.67 31.45
N VAL A 450 -8.68 12.20 31.52
CA VAL A 450 -9.82 12.59 30.69
C VAL A 450 -10.57 13.74 31.36
N ASP A 451 -11.04 14.70 30.56
CA ASP A 451 -11.77 15.88 31.04
C ASP A 451 -13.26 15.58 31.35
N SER A 452 -13.77 14.44 30.85
CA SER A 452 -15.12 13.94 31.11
C SER A 452 -15.08 12.48 31.60
N ARG A 453 -16.01 12.10 32.49
CA ARG A 453 -16.26 10.69 32.81
C ARG A 453 -16.91 10.02 31.58
N PRO A 454 -16.54 8.78 31.21
CA PRO A 454 -17.08 8.16 30.01
C PRO A 454 -18.57 7.81 30.14
N ILE A 455 -19.28 7.82 29.01
CA ILE A 455 -20.53 7.09 28.82
C ILE A 455 -20.16 5.62 28.58
N VAL A 456 -20.87 4.68 29.22
CA VAL A 456 -20.67 3.24 29.02
C VAL A 456 -21.89 2.63 28.38
N VAL A 457 -21.67 1.87 27.32
CA VAL A 457 -22.69 1.19 26.53
C VAL A 457 -22.46 -0.31 26.62
N MET A 458 -23.39 -1.03 27.23
CA MET A 458 -23.46 -2.48 27.14
C MET A 458 -24.25 -2.84 25.88
N ALA A 459 -23.59 -3.45 24.91
CA ALA A 459 -24.19 -3.97 23.69
C ALA A 459 -24.48 -5.45 23.88
N ALA A 460 -25.73 -5.80 24.19
CA ALA A 460 -26.13 -7.16 24.56
C ALA A 460 -27.07 -7.80 23.52
N GLU A 461 -26.82 -9.06 23.19
CA GLU A 461 -27.74 -9.81 22.34
C GLU A 461 -29.01 -10.21 23.12
N ALA A 462 -30.20 -9.88 22.60
CA ALA A 462 -31.48 -10.15 23.26
C ALA A 462 -31.82 -11.65 23.42
N ARG A 463 -31.02 -12.56 22.84
CA ARG A 463 -31.11 -14.02 23.05
C ARG A 463 -30.33 -14.51 24.28
N ASP A 464 -29.66 -13.63 25.02
CA ASP A 464 -29.19 -13.93 26.37
C ASP A 464 -30.28 -13.59 27.41
N PRO A 465 -30.81 -14.56 28.17
CA PRO A 465 -31.73 -14.27 29.26
C PRO A 465 -31.09 -13.54 30.46
N GLU A 466 -29.77 -13.60 30.65
CA GLU A 466 -29.12 -13.09 31.87
C GLU A 466 -28.58 -11.65 31.72
N ARG A 467 -28.55 -11.10 30.50
CA ARG A 467 -28.07 -9.74 30.16
C ARG A 467 -28.54 -8.62 31.09
N HIS A 468 -29.77 -8.66 31.60
CA HIS A 468 -30.29 -7.65 32.54
C HIS A 468 -29.63 -7.71 33.93
N ALA A 469 -29.27 -8.91 34.39
CA ALA A 469 -28.55 -9.10 35.65
C ALA A 469 -27.08 -8.70 35.50
N ALA A 470 -26.46 -9.04 34.36
CA ALA A 470 -25.12 -8.58 33.99
C ALA A 470 -25.06 -7.03 33.91
N ALA A 471 -26.03 -6.39 33.25
CA ALA A 471 -26.15 -4.93 33.20
C ALA A 471 -26.27 -4.30 34.60
N ALA A 472 -27.09 -4.88 35.49
CA ALA A 472 -27.23 -4.41 36.87
C ALA A 472 -25.94 -4.57 37.69
N ALA A 473 -25.17 -5.64 37.48
CA ALA A 473 -23.86 -5.83 38.11
C ALA A 473 -22.84 -4.80 37.61
N MET A 474 -22.72 -4.60 36.30
CA MET A 474 -21.87 -3.55 35.71
C MET A 474 -22.25 -2.16 36.22
N GLN A 475 -23.53 -1.81 36.25
CA GLN A 475 -23.98 -0.52 36.77
C GLN A 475 -23.67 -0.35 38.27
N THR A 476 -23.75 -1.43 39.06
CA THR A 476 -23.39 -1.44 40.49
C THR A 476 -21.90 -1.20 40.68
N VAL A 477 -21.04 -1.84 39.88
CA VAL A 477 -19.58 -1.61 39.88
C VAL A 477 -19.24 -0.18 39.46
N ALA A 478 -19.86 0.31 38.39
CA ALA A 478 -19.57 1.64 37.86
C ALA A 478 -19.82 2.76 38.89
N GLY A 479 -20.95 2.69 39.61
CA GLY A 479 -21.34 3.71 40.60
C GLY A 479 -21.46 5.09 39.96
N ASP A 480 -20.90 6.12 40.60
CA ASP A 480 -20.88 7.48 40.06
C ASP A 480 -19.75 7.71 39.04
N ARG A 481 -18.79 6.78 38.91
CA ARG A 481 -17.50 7.00 38.22
C ARG A 481 -17.62 7.18 36.70
N ILE A 482 -18.78 6.88 36.13
CA ILE A 482 -19.13 7.09 34.72
C ILE A 482 -20.19 8.20 34.59
N GLN A 483 -20.31 8.81 33.41
CA GLN A 483 -21.31 9.84 33.15
C GLN A 483 -22.73 9.26 33.02
N ARG A 484 -22.86 8.12 32.32
CA ARG A 484 -24.13 7.48 31.97
C ARG A 484 -23.88 6.01 31.64
N PHE A 485 -24.77 5.13 32.07
CA PHE A 485 -24.83 3.74 31.62
C PHE A 485 -25.99 3.58 30.64
N ILE A 486 -25.76 2.89 29.52
CA ILE A 486 -26.77 2.60 28.50
C ILE A 486 -26.70 1.09 28.21
N MET A 487 -27.82 0.39 28.22
CA MET A 487 -27.91 -0.99 27.74
C MET A 487 -28.69 -0.97 26.42
N THR A 488 -28.16 -1.65 25.40
CA THR A 488 -28.82 -1.83 24.09
C THR A 488 -29.10 -3.32 23.87
N GLU A 489 -30.20 -3.64 23.18
CA GLU A 489 -30.67 -5.01 22.98
C GLU A 489 -30.74 -5.37 21.49
N HIS A 490 -29.73 -6.07 20.97
CA HIS A 490 -29.76 -6.50 19.58
C HIS A 490 -30.69 -7.72 19.38
N LYS A 491 -31.60 -7.62 18.41
CA LYS A 491 -32.44 -8.71 17.91
C LYS A 491 -32.09 -8.94 16.45
N LEU A 492 -31.58 -10.13 16.14
CA LEU A 492 -31.16 -10.51 14.79
C LEU A 492 -32.28 -10.30 13.76
N THR A 493 -31.97 -9.55 12.69
CA THR A 493 -32.87 -9.27 11.57
C THR A 493 -32.50 -10.05 10.30
N GLU A 494 -33.34 -10.01 9.28
CA GLU A 494 -33.11 -10.80 8.05
C GLU A 494 -31.89 -10.30 7.27
N GLY A 495 -30.88 -11.17 7.14
CA GLY A 495 -29.64 -10.90 6.43
C GLY A 495 -28.42 -10.64 7.33
N GLU A 496 -28.64 -10.43 8.63
CA GLU A 496 -27.58 -10.38 9.64
C GLU A 496 -27.06 -11.78 9.98
N THR A 497 -25.79 -11.89 10.38
CA THR A 497 -25.22 -13.12 10.96
C THR A 497 -24.95 -12.95 12.45
N VAL A 498 -24.97 -14.06 13.19
CA VAL A 498 -24.76 -14.10 14.64
C VAL A 498 -23.33 -13.67 14.98
N GLY A 499 -23.15 -12.66 15.83
CA GLY A 499 -21.85 -12.28 16.37
C GLY A 499 -21.74 -10.81 16.80
N LYS A 500 -20.56 -10.46 17.33
CA LYS A 500 -20.16 -9.14 17.82
C LYS A 500 -20.52 -8.01 16.82
N HIS A 501 -20.17 -8.21 15.55
CA HIS A 501 -20.34 -7.26 14.45
C HIS A 501 -21.78 -6.78 14.20
N SER A 502 -22.77 -7.65 14.35
CA SER A 502 -24.20 -7.29 14.20
C SER A 502 -24.71 -6.55 15.43
N ASN A 503 -24.28 -6.96 16.62
CA ASN A 503 -24.61 -6.33 17.90
C ASN A 503 -24.01 -4.90 17.97
N GLU A 504 -22.75 -4.72 17.55
CA GLU A 504 -22.10 -3.41 17.41
C GLU A 504 -22.82 -2.48 16.43
N ASN A 505 -23.22 -2.97 15.25
CA ASN A 505 -23.98 -2.19 14.28
C ASN A 505 -25.29 -1.65 14.88
N ALA A 506 -26.07 -2.53 15.53
CA ALA A 506 -27.33 -2.16 16.16
C ALA A 506 -27.13 -1.19 17.33
N ALA A 507 -26.19 -1.48 18.23
CA ALA A 507 -25.86 -0.63 19.36
C ALA A 507 -25.40 0.77 18.92
N MET A 508 -24.50 0.86 17.94
CA MET A 508 -23.94 2.15 17.50
C MET A 508 -24.93 2.98 16.67
N ARG A 509 -25.90 2.35 16.00
CA ARG A 509 -27.05 3.07 15.43
C ARG A 509 -27.94 3.67 16.51
N GLU A 510 -28.23 2.93 17.59
CA GLU A 510 -29.03 3.44 18.71
C GLU A 510 -28.30 4.56 19.49
N ILE A 511 -26.97 4.45 19.65
CA ILE A 511 -26.16 5.51 20.25
C ILE A 511 -26.07 6.75 19.35
N TYR A 512 -25.97 6.58 18.03
CA TYR A 512 -26.08 7.70 17.08
C TYR A 512 -27.46 8.37 17.21
N ARG A 513 -28.55 7.59 17.24
CA ARG A 513 -29.92 8.09 17.41
C ARG A 513 -30.05 8.93 18.70
N GLN A 514 -29.63 8.40 19.85
CA GLN A 514 -29.69 9.13 21.13
C GLN A 514 -28.79 10.37 21.14
N LEU A 515 -27.48 10.21 20.91
CA LEU A 515 -26.51 11.29 21.15
C LEU A 515 -26.52 12.37 20.06
N VAL A 516 -26.85 12.02 18.81
CA VAL A 516 -26.73 12.91 17.64
C VAL A 516 -28.10 13.40 17.16
N GLU A 517 -29.10 12.52 17.09
CA GLU A 517 -30.42 12.88 16.56
C GLU A 517 -31.37 13.45 17.63
N GLU A 518 -31.31 12.95 18.87
CA GLU A 518 -32.11 13.44 20.00
C GLU A 518 -31.39 14.51 20.83
N GLU A 519 -30.12 14.28 21.20
CA GLU A 519 -29.34 15.18 22.07
C GLU A 519 -28.51 16.23 21.30
N GLY A 520 -28.30 16.06 20.00
CA GLY A 520 -27.73 17.08 19.10
C GLY A 520 -26.21 17.29 19.18
N LEU A 521 -25.45 16.33 19.70
CA LEU A 521 -23.99 16.39 19.78
C LEU A 521 -23.32 16.19 18.39
N ASP A 522 -22.15 16.80 18.16
CA ASP A 522 -21.37 16.56 16.94
C ASP A 522 -20.79 15.12 16.96
N PRO A 523 -21.15 14.23 16.02
CA PRO A 523 -20.67 12.85 16.02
C PRO A 523 -19.15 12.74 15.83
N PHE A 524 -18.49 13.77 15.28
CA PHE A 524 -17.03 13.81 15.18
C PHE A 524 -16.33 14.26 16.45
N GLU A 525 -17.06 14.77 17.45
CA GLU A 525 -16.54 15.14 18.78
C GLU A 525 -16.91 14.09 19.86
N ILE A 526 -17.54 12.98 19.44
CA ILE A 526 -17.74 11.75 20.21
C ILE A 526 -16.70 10.70 19.78
N LEU A 527 -15.89 10.23 20.72
CA LEU A 527 -14.98 9.09 20.55
C LEU A 527 -15.62 7.81 21.08
N VAL A 528 -15.84 6.85 20.18
CA VAL A 528 -16.36 5.51 20.47
C VAL A 528 -15.16 4.56 20.62
N THR A 529 -14.99 3.97 21.79
CA THR A 529 -13.99 2.93 22.06
C THR A 529 -14.69 1.58 22.18
N ILE A 530 -14.46 0.70 21.22
CA ILE A 530 -14.88 -0.71 21.28
C ILE A 530 -13.96 -1.45 22.23
N VAL A 531 -14.55 -2.22 23.15
CA VAL A 531 -13.85 -3.22 23.95
C VAL A 531 -14.60 -4.55 23.96
N ASP A 532 -13.86 -5.65 23.85
CA ASP A 532 -14.42 -6.98 24.15
C ASP A 532 -14.81 -7.04 25.63
N ALA A 533 -15.85 -7.80 25.96
CA ALA A 533 -16.39 -7.94 27.32
C ALA A 533 -15.37 -8.34 28.40
N ASP A 534 -14.23 -8.92 28.03
CA ASP A 534 -13.17 -9.39 28.92
C ASP A 534 -11.93 -8.47 29.01
N SER A 535 -11.96 -7.34 28.31
CA SER A 535 -10.86 -6.39 28.24
C SER A 535 -10.60 -5.60 29.53
N VAL A 536 -9.37 -5.63 30.02
CA VAL A 536 -8.89 -4.73 31.08
C VAL A 536 -8.07 -3.60 30.45
N MET A 537 -8.65 -2.41 30.39
CA MET A 537 -8.00 -1.22 29.82
C MET A 537 -6.86 -0.71 30.73
N SER A 538 -5.77 -0.22 30.14
CA SER A 538 -4.89 0.72 30.86
C SER A 538 -5.68 1.98 31.23
N ARG A 539 -5.37 2.57 32.39
CA ARG A 539 -6.01 3.79 32.91
C ARG A 539 -5.83 5.02 32.03
N THR A 540 -4.81 5.03 31.18
CA THR A 540 -4.46 6.17 30.31
C THR A 540 -5.03 6.01 28.89
N TYR A 541 -5.85 4.99 28.63
CA TYR A 541 -6.27 4.63 27.28
C TYR A 541 -7.13 5.73 26.63
N LEU A 542 -8.19 6.17 27.29
CA LEU A 542 -9.09 7.19 26.73
C LEU A 542 -8.38 8.54 26.53
N SER A 543 -7.54 8.96 27.49
CA SER A 543 -6.79 10.21 27.38
C SER A 543 -5.74 10.17 26.27
N TRP A 544 -5.06 9.04 26.05
CA TRP A 544 -4.19 8.87 24.87
C TRP A 544 -4.94 8.76 23.55
N ALA A 545 -6.15 8.20 23.50
CA ALA A 545 -6.97 8.17 22.30
C ALA A 545 -7.38 9.61 21.89
N GLU A 546 -7.87 10.41 22.84
CA GLU A 546 -8.20 11.82 22.62
C GLU A 546 -6.98 12.68 22.28
N ALA A 547 -5.86 12.54 23.00
CA ALA A 547 -4.62 13.24 22.68
C ALA A 547 -4.10 12.85 21.28
N SER A 548 -4.20 11.57 20.91
CA SER A 548 -3.82 11.09 19.58
C SER A 548 -4.74 11.64 18.49
N TYR A 549 -6.04 11.80 18.75
CA TYR A 549 -6.99 12.47 17.85
C TYR A 549 -6.66 13.95 17.68
N LYS A 550 -6.50 14.69 18.79
CA LYS A 550 -6.22 16.14 18.83
C LYS A 550 -4.91 16.49 18.10
N ARG A 551 -3.95 15.56 18.03
CA ARG A 551 -2.66 15.68 17.35
C ARG A 551 -2.68 15.46 15.82
N GLN A 552 -3.77 14.94 15.22
CA GLN A 552 -3.83 14.73 13.77
C GLN A 552 -4.25 16.00 13.01
N GLN A 553 -3.93 16.08 11.72
CA GLN A 553 -4.40 17.18 10.86
C GLN A 553 -5.92 17.11 10.62
N ASP A 554 -6.46 15.91 10.46
CA ASP A 554 -7.88 15.60 10.62
C ASP A 554 -8.01 14.28 11.41
N GLY A 555 -8.29 14.38 12.71
CA GLY A 555 -8.45 13.20 13.57
C GLY A 555 -9.75 12.42 13.34
N ARG A 556 -10.69 13.00 12.57
CA ARG A 556 -12.08 12.58 12.49
C ARG A 556 -12.28 11.24 11.80
N ARG A 557 -11.44 10.93 10.81
CA ARG A 557 -11.56 9.77 9.90
C ARG A 557 -10.51 8.69 10.12
N LEU A 558 -9.96 8.64 11.33
CA LEU A 558 -8.91 7.72 11.72
C LEU A 558 -9.38 6.81 12.87
N ILE A 559 -8.80 5.62 12.90
CA ILE A 559 -8.96 4.62 13.96
C ILE A 559 -7.73 4.72 14.86
N TYR A 560 -7.89 4.62 16.18
CA TYR A 560 -6.82 4.65 17.16
C TYR A 560 -6.80 3.31 17.87
N SER A 561 -5.69 2.56 17.75
CA SER A 561 -5.58 1.23 18.33
C SER A 561 -4.35 1.11 19.19
N GLY A 562 -4.53 0.60 20.41
CA GLY A 562 -3.44 0.18 21.28
C GLY A 562 -2.85 -1.16 20.83
N PRO A 563 -1.74 -1.61 21.43
CA PRO A 563 -1.23 -2.97 21.22
C PRO A 563 -2.11 -4.00 21.91
N ILE A 564 -2.35 -5.13 21.23
CA ILE A 564 -3.05 -6.28 21.82
C ILE A 564 -2.26 -6.85 23.00
N ASN A 565 -2.96 -7.13 24.09
CA ASN A 565 -2.43 -7.88 25.22
C ASN A 565 -3.41 -9.01 25.57
N THR A 566 -2.93 -10.25 25.62
CA THR A 566 -3.73 -11.42 25.98
C THR A 566 -3.13 -12.19 27.17
N TYR A 567 -2.33 -11.52 28.00
CA TYR A 567 -1.58 -12.15 29.09
C TYR A 567 -2.36 -12.25 30.41
N ARG A 568 -3.60 -11.75 30.50
CA ARG A 568 -4.39 -11.70 31.74
C ARG A 568 -4.53 -13.05 32.48
N ASN A 569 -4.72 -14.16 31.76
CA ASN A 569 -4.68 -15.53 32.32
C ASN A 569 -3.51 -16.37 31.80
N PHE A 570 -2.35 -15.76 31.53
CA PHE A 570 -1.24 -16.44 30.85
C PHE A 570 -0.87 -17.81 31.46
N GLY A 571 -0.90 -17.93 32.78
CA GLY A 571 -0.59 -19.17 33.50
C GLY A 571 -1.54 -20.35 33.29
N ASP A 572 -2.76 -20.13 32.80
CA ASP A 572 -3.73 -21.21 32.52
C ASP A 572 -3.62 -21.78 31.12
N GLY A 573 -3.01 -21.03 30.18
CA GLY A 573 -2.90 -21.46 28.79
C GLY A 573 -2.06 -22.72 28.61
N ASN A 574 -2.49 -23.63 27.74
CA ASN A 574 -1.63 -24.71 27.26
C ASN A 574 -0.34 -24.14 26.63
N ILE A 575 0.80 -24.83 26.77
CA ILE A 575 2.12 -24.34 26.32
C ILE A 575 2.18 -23.90 24.85
N LEU A 576 1.39 -24.53 23.95
CA LEU A 576 1.31 -24.11 22.54
C LEU A 576 0.45 -22.85 22.35
N VAL A 577 -0.60 -22.69 23.17
CA VAL A 577 -1.44 -21.48 23.19
C VAL A 577 -0.62 -20.30 23.73
N GLN A 578 0.09 -20.51 24.84
CA GLN A 578 1.03 -19.54 25.41
C GLN A 578 2.07 -19.10 24.38
N MET A 579 2.70 -20.04 23.65
CA MET A 579 3.65 -19.70 22.60
C MET A 579 3.01 -18.89 21.47
N MET A 580 1.81 -19.28 21.00
CA MET A 580 1.09 -18.56 19.95
C MET A 580 0.76 -17.12 20.37
N GLU A 581 0.24 -16.94 21.59
CA GLU A 581 -0.11 -15.61 22.06
C GLU A 581 1.13 -14.74 22.32
N VAL A 582 2.21 -15.26 22.89
CA VAL A 582 3.46 -14.48 23.03
C VAL A 582 4.01 -14.07 21.66
N MET A 583 3.88 -14.89 20.61
CA MET A 583 4.23 -14.48 19.25
C MET A 583 3.35 -13.33 18.74
N ARG A 584 2.03 -13.41 18.93
CA ARG A 584 1.08 -12.37 18.49
C ARG A 584 1.28 -11.05 19.23
N ASN A 585 1.37 -11.10 20.56
CA ASN A 585 1.55 -9.96 21.44
C ASN A 585 2.88 -9.25 21.09
N ASN A 586 3.99 -10.01 21.00
CA ASN A 586 5.29 -9.43 20.66
C ASN A 586 5.30 -8.74 19.28
N ALA A 587 4.71 -9.37 18.25
CA ALA A 587 4.67 -8.82 16.89
C ALA A 587 3.89 -7.50 16.77
N ASP A 588 2.89 -7.28 17.63
CA ASP A 588 2.03 -6.10 17.63
C ASP A 588 2.57 -4.97 18.55
N ILE A 589 3.10 -5.33 19.72
CA ILE A 589 3.80 -4.43 20.64
C ILE A 589 5.04 -3.81 19.96
N PHE A 590 5.78 -4.64 19.21
CA PHE A 590 7.01 -4.30 18.47
C PHE A 590 6.82 -4.27 16.95
N TYR A 591 5.64 -3.87 16.48
CA TYR A 591 5.31 -3.72 15.06
C TYR A 591 6.27 -2.76 14.32
N ASP A 592 6.48 -2.98 13.01
CA ASP A 592 7.31 -2.09 12.19
C ASP A 592 6.57 -0.77 11.88
N PRO A 593 7.06 0.41 12.34
CA PRO A 593 6.38 1.69 12.14
C PRO A 593 6.34 2.18 10.69
N ARG A 594 6.91 1.42 9.74
CA ARG A 594 6.84 1.66 8.29
C ARG A 594 5.72 0.88 7.59
N GLN A 595 5.03 -0.02 8.30
CA GLN A 595 3.97 -0.88 7.77
C GLN A 595 2.59 -0.37 8.19
N ALA A 596 1.54 -0.89 7.53
CA ALA A 596 0.17 -0.60 7.93
C ALA A 596 -0.09 -1.20 9.32
N TYR A 597 -0.52 -0.36 10.28
CA TYR A 597 -1.06 -0.85 11.54
C TYR A 597 -2.55 -1.18 11.36
N HIS A 598 -3.03 -2.23 12.02
CA HIS A 598 -4.40 -2.69 11.94
C HIS A 598 -4.98 -2.80 13.36
N PRO A 599 -6.24 -2.39 13.60
CA PRO A 599 -6.88 -2.64 14.88
C PRO A 599 -7.02 -4.15 15.11
N GLN A 600 -6.95 -4.57 16.38
CA GLN A 600 -7.18 -5.95 16.79
C GLN A 600 -8.04 -5.96 18.05
N SER A 601 -9.26 -6.50 17.96
CA SER A 601 -10.25 -6.65 19.04
C SER A 601 -10.78 -5.33 19.66
N ASN A 602 -9.91 -4.44 20.13
CA ASN A 602 -10.25 -3.20 20.84
C ASN A 602 -9.66 -1.96 20.13
N TYR A 603 -10.49 -0.95 19.84
CA TYR A 603 -10.04 0.27 19.15
C TYR A 603 -11.01 1.45 19.35
N THR A 604 -10.50 2.67 19.21
CA THR A 604 -11.28 3.91 19.22
C THR A 604 -11.45 4.50 17.82
N LEU A 605 -12.62 5.06 17.52
CA LEU A 605 -12.87 5.89 16.33
C LEU A 605 -13.95 6.94 16.64
N SER A 606 -14.14 7.95 15.78
CA SER A 606 -15.24 8.89 16.00
C SER A 606 -16.60 8.27 15.63
N LEU A 607 -17.67 8.64 16.34
CA LEU A 607 -19.04 8.22 15.98
C LEU A 607 -19.44 8.71 14.58
N GLY A 608 -18.85 9.82 14.13
CA GLY A 608 -18.97 10.34 12.77
C GLY A 608 -18.32 9.44 11.73
N LEU A 609 -17.15 8.86 12.01
CA LEU A 609 -16.56 7.82 11.16
C LEU A 609 -17.43 6.57 11.14
N CYS A 610 -17.97 6.12 12.29
CA CYS A 610 -18.92 5.01 12.32
C CYS A 610 -20.07 5.23 11.33
N ALA A 611 -20.67 6.43 11.32
CA ALA A 611 -21.73 6.79 10.39
C ALA A 611 -21.24 6.87 8.92
N GLU A 612 -20.08 7.48 8.66
CA GLU A 612 -19.50 7.59 7.31
C GLU A 612 -19.14 6.22 6.68
N LEU A 613 -18.87 5.19 7.49
CA LEU A 613 -18.64 3.81 7.05
C LEU A 613 -19.93 2.97 6.94
N GLY A 614 -21.09 3.54 7.32
CA GLY A 614 -22.36 2.80 7.40
C GLY A 614 -22.40 1.80 8.56
N PHE A 615 -21.62 2.03 9.61
CA PHE A 615 -21.38 1.18 10.79
C PHE A 615 -20.71 -0.16 10.43
N TRP A 616 -20.58 -1.06 11.40
CA TRP A 616 -20.02 -2.41 11.25
C TRP A 616 -20.79 -3.23 10.20
N SER A 617 -20.13 -4.10 9.44
CA SER A 617 -20.85 -4.93 8.45
C SER A 617 -21.49 -6.13 9.16
N VAL A 618 -22.82 -6.24 9.07
CA VAL A 618 -23.65 -7.26 9.79
C VAL A 618 -23.47 -8.71 9.32
N ASP A 619 -22.48 -8.94 8.46
CA ASP A 619 -22.18 -10.21 7.80
C ASP A 619 -20.68 -10.55 7.76
N SER A 620 -19.80 -9.78 8.41
CA SER A 620 -18.36 -10.05 8.49
C SER A 620 -17.90 -10.40 9.90
N ILE A 621 -17.35 -11.61 10.06
CA ILE A 621 -16.78 -12.16 11.30
C ILE A 621 -15.44 -11.53 11.72
N PRO A 622 -14.52 -11.14 10.82
CA PRO A 622 -13.31 -10.36 11.17
C PRO A 622 -13.62 -8.85 11.19
N GLU A 623 -14.40 -8.41 12.18
CA GLU A 623 -15.08 -7.12 12.15
C GLU A 623 -14.14 -5.90 12.27
N ASP A 624 -13.03 -6.08 12.98
CA ASP A 624 -11.97 -5.08 13.17
C ASP A 624 -11.19 -4.80 11.87
N ILE A 625 -10.72 -5.86 11.21
CA ILE A 625 -10.04 -5.84 9.91
C ILE A 625 -10.96 -5.26 8.84
N HIS A 626 -12.22 -5.71 8.80
CA HIS A 626 -13.20 -5.25 7.81
C HIS A 626 -13.60 -3.79 8.02
N THR A 627 -13.72 -3.33 9.26
CA THR A 627 -13.95 -1.90 9.59
C THR A 627 -12.75 -1.04 9.19
N ALA A 628 -11.51 -1.51 9.40
CA ALA A 628 -10.32 -0.84 8.91
C ALA A 628 -10.26 -0.79 7.37
N ALA A 629 -10.63 -1.88 6.69
CA ALA A 629 -10.70 -1.92 5.23
C ALA A 629 -11.70 -0.90 4.66
N LYS A 630 -12.90 -0.80 5.26
CA LYS A 630 -13.91 0.23 4.94
C LYS A 630 -13.38 1.64 5.20
N ALA A 631 -12.67 1.87 6.33
CA ALA A 631 -12.05 3.15 6.64
C ALA A 631 -11.01 3.57 5.59
N MET A 632 -10.15 2.63 5.15
CA MET A 632 -9.17 2.90 4.10
C MET A 632 -9.84 3.27 2.78
N LEU A 633 -10.90 2.56 2.35
CA LEU A 633 -11.65 2.89 1.13
C LEU A 633 -12.30 4.28 1.19
N ASN A 634 -12.92 4.62 2.32
CA ASN A 634 -13.52 5.93 2.57
C ASN A 634 -12.46 7.06 2.44
N ASN A 635 -11.24 6.81 2.93
CA ASN A 635 -10.09 7.72 2.83
C ASN A 635 -9.19 7.47 1.59
N PHE A 636 -9.78 7.04 0.47
CA PHE A 636 -9.11 6.86 -0.84
C PHE A 636 -7.86 5.94 -0.85
N GLY A 637 -7.79 4.98 0.07
CA GLY A 637 -6.68 4.04 0.25
C GLY A 637 -5.59 4.52 1.21
N SER A 638 -5.78 5.64 1.90
CA SER A 638 -4.86 6.14 2.94
C SER A 638 -4.80 5.18 4.14
N LEU A 639 -3.65 5.08 4.82
CA LEU A 639 -3.56 4.35 6.10
C LEU A 639 -4.40 5.06 7.17
N THR A 640 -5.40 4.37 7.72
CA THR A 640 -6.37 4.96 8.66
C THR A 640 -6.12 4.64 10.13
N THR A 641 -5.27 3.67 10.46
CA THR A 641 -5.02 3.27 11.85
C THR A 641 -3.81 3.99 12.43
N VAL A 642 -4.02 4.76 13.49
CA VAL A 642 -2.98 5.39 14.32
C VAL A 642 -2.66 4.47 15.50
N PRO A 643 -1.44 3.90 15.59
CA PRO A 643 -1.01 3.13 16.74
C PRO A 643 -0.79 4.04 17.96
N ILE A 644 -1.58 3.85 19.02
CA ILE A 644 -1.48 4.62 20.27
C ILE A 644 -0.64 3.87 21.33
N PRO A 645 -0.08 4.55 22.35
CA PRO A 645 0.71 3.92 23.42
C PRO A 645 0.05 2.80 24.23
N PRO A 646 -1.17 2.96 24.76
CA PRO A 646 -1.65 2.13 25.86
C PRO A 646 -2.24 0.80 25.41
N MET A 647 -1.91 -0.26 26.14
CA MET A 647 -2.36 -1.63 25.92
C MET A 647 -3.72 -1.90 26.61
N ILE A 648 -4.50 -2.84 26.06
CA ILE A 648 -5.72 -3.40 26.68
C ILE A 648 -5.53 -4.92 26.82
N SER A 649 -5.75 -5.46 28.02
CA SER A 649 -5.44 -6.86 28.39
C SER A 649 -6.68 -7.76 28.48
N ASN A 650 -6.83 -8.67 27.51
CA ASN A 650 -7.95 -9.60 27.37
C ASN A 650 -7.62 -11.02 27.92
N ASP A 651 -8.64 -11.86 28.10
CA ASP A 651 -8.53 -13.31 28.29
C ASP A 651 -7.98 -13.98 27.02
N LEU A 652 -6.89 -14.75 27.17
CA LEU A 652 -6.59 -15.79 26.21
C LEU A 652 -7.55 -16.98 26.39
N VAL A 653 -7.80 -17.72 25.31
CA VAL A 653 -8.56 -18.96 25.34
C VAL A 653 -7.61 -20.11 25.71
N ALA A 654 -7.61 -20.53 26.97
CA ALA A 654 -6.56 -21.41 27.50
C ALA A 654 -6.51 -22.83 26.90
N GLY A 655 -7.69 -23.41 26.61
CA GLY A 655 -7.84 -24.75 26.08
C GLY A 655 -7.40 -24.87 24.62
N PHE A 656 -6.61 -25.88 24.27
CA PHE A 656 -6.10 -26.10 22.91
C PHE A 656 -7.24 -26.20 21.87
N ARG A 657 -8.31 -26.94 22.20
CA ARG A 657 -9.48 -27.14 21.33
C ARG A 657 -10.18 -25.81 21.02
N ASP A 658 -10.45 -25.03 22.06
CA ASP A 658 -11.21 -23.78 21.92
C ASP A 658 -10.34 -22.69 21.27
N ARG A 659 -9.02 -22.71 21.53
CA ARG A 659 -8.07 -21.85 20.82
C ARG A 659 -7.95 -22.21 19.33
N TYR A 660 -8.13 -23.48 18.95
CA TYR A 660 -8.24 -23.90 17.55
C TYR A 660 -9.54 -23.36 16.92
N VAL A 661 -10.69 -23.46 17.61
CA VAL A 661 -11.95 -22.85 17.14
C VAL A 661 -11.81 -21.32 16.98
N GLN A 662 -11.19 -20.64 17.94
CA GLN A 662 -10.87 -19.22 17.84
C GLN A 662 -9.91 -18.93 16.67
N ALA A 663 -8.91 -19.80 16.43
CA ALA A 663 -8.00 -19.67 15.29
C ALA A 663 -8.75 -19.68 13.95
N LYS A 664 -9.81 -20.50 13.81
CA LYS A 664 -10.65 -20.50 12.60
C LYS A 664 -11.42 -19.20 12.41
N ARG A 665 -11.90 -18.58 13.49
CA ARG A 665 -12.50 -17.23 13.42
C ARG A 665 -11.48 -16.19 12.98
N HIS A 666 -10.28 -16.17 13.56
CA HIS A 666 -9.21 -15.26 13.13
C HIS A 666 -8.78 -15.51 11.67
N GLN A 667 -8.67 -16.76 11.23
CA GLN A 667 -8.33 -17.12 9.86
C GLN A 667 -9.48 -16.87 8.86
N TRP A 668 -10.72 -16.62 9.32
CA TRP A 668 -11.81 -16.21 8.44
C TRP A 668 -11.50 -14.88 7.71
N ALA A 669 -10.60 -14.05 8.25
CA ALA A 669 -10.01 -12.89 7.58
C ALA A 669 -9.29 -13.19 6.25
N ILE A 670 -9.14 -14.47 5.86
CA ILE A 670 -8.73 -14.85 4.51
C ILE A 670 -9.81 -14.60 3.45
N THR A 671 -11.08 -14.46 3.86
CA THR A 671 -12.20 -14.20 2.94
C THR A 671 -12.28 -12.73 2.49
N GLU A 672 -11.59 -11.80 3.14
CA GLU A 672 -11.56 -10.37 2.74
C GLU A 672 -11.10 -10.18 1.29
N ILE A 673 -10.22 -11.04 0.74
CA ILE A 673 -9.83 -10.95 -0.67
C ILE A 673 -11.01 -11.16 -1.63
N ALA A 674 -12.01 -11.97 -1.26
CA ALA A 674 -13.24 -12.14 -2.04
C ALA A 674 -14.07 -10.85 -2.04
N TRP A 675 -14.05 -10.10 -0.93
CA TRP A 675 -14.71 -8.79 -0.83
C TRP A 675 -13.99 -7.75 -1.68
N TYR A 676 -12.65 -7.69 -1.65
CA TYR A 676 -11.87 -6.83 -2.56
C TYR A 676 -12.09 -7.17 -4.06
N VAL A 677 -12.38 -8.42 -4.39
CA VAL A 677 -12.77 -8.85 -5.76
C VAL A 677 -14.20 -8.40 -6.09
N ALA A 678 -15.17 -8.57 -5.19
CA ALA A 678 -16.54 -8.09 -5.37
C ALA A 678 -16.60 -6.56 -5.51
N LEU A 679 -15.83 -5.86 -4.67
CA LEU A 679 -15.69 -4.40 -4.64
C LEU A 679 -15.21 -3.85 -5.99
N ALA A 680 -14.24 -4.55 -6.63
CA ALA A 680 -13.71 -4.19 -7.95
C ALA A 680 -14.74 -4.32 -9.09
N GLN A 681 -15.86 -5.02 -8.88
CA GLN A 681 -16.93 -5.19 -9.86
C GLN A 681 -18.14 -4.30 -9.57
N HIS A 682 -18.51 -4.13 -8.30
CA HIS A 682 -19.76 -3.47 -7.90
C HIS A 682 -19.60 -2.00 -7.49
N GLN A 683 -18.39 -1.49 -7.24
CA GLN A 683 -18.15 -0.09 -6.84
C GLN A 683 -17.33 0.66 -7.90
N PRO A 684 -17.71 1.91 -8.27
CA PRO A 684 -17.01 2.71 -9.29
C PRO A 684 -15.73 3.38 -8.73
N LEU A 685 -14.88 2.60 -8.06
CA LEU A 685 -13.64 3.08 -7.46
C LEU A 685 -12.62 3.49 -8.54
N THR A 686 -11.88 4.56 -8.26
CA THR A 686 -10.71 4.89 -9.08
C THR A 686 -9.62 3.85 -8.89
N PHE A 687 -8.88 3.51 -9.95
CA PHE A 687 -7.81 2.51 -9.89
C PHE A 687 -6.78 2.78 -8.77
N PRO A 688 -6.33 4.03 -8.48
CA PRO A 688 -5.45 4.30 -7.35
C PRO A 688 -6.04 3.93 -5.99
N GLY A 689 -7.31 4.25 -5.73
CA GLY A 689 -7.97 3.93 -4.46
C GLY A 689 -8.17 2.42 -4.27
N TRP A 690 -8.57 1.71 -5.34
CA TRP A 690 -8.61 0.25 -5.33
C TRP A 690 -7.23 -0.37 -5.11
N ALA A 691 -6.21 0.09 -5.84
CA ALA A 691 -4.86 -0.46 -5.77
C ALA A 691 -4.20 -0.22 -4.40
N ALA A 692 -4.42 0.94 -3.77
CA ALA A 692 -3.89 1.24 -2.45
C ALA A 692 -4.56 0.38 -1.35
N ALA A 693 -5.88 0.22 -1.38
CA ALA A 693 -6.59 -0.63 -0.44
C ALA A 693 -6.26 -2.13 -0.64
N ALA A 694 -6.14 -2.59 -1.89
CA ALA A 694 -5.69 -3.95 -2.21
C ALA A 694 -4.23 -4.19 -1.80
N ALA A 695 -3.33 -3.21 -1.95
CA ALA A 695 -1.95 -3.30 -1.48
C ALA A 695 -1.85 -3.39 0.04
N ALA A 696 -2.72 -2.68 0.77
CA ALA A 696 -2.80 -2.77 2.23
C ALA A 696 -3.30 -4.15 2.69
N GLU A 697 -4.32 -4.72 2.04
CA GLU A 697 -4.75 -6.10 2.29
C GLU A 697 -3.63 -7.11 1.97
N VAL A 698 -2.92 -6.97 0.84
CA VAL A 698 -1.77 -7.84 0.52
C VAL A 698 -0.68 -7.75 1.60
N ALA A 699 -0.41 -6.55 2.13
CA ALA A 699 0.59 -6.30 3.17
C ALA A 699 0.16 -6.72 4.58
N ARG A 700 -1.15 -6.83 4.86
CA ARG A 700 -1.70 -7.14 6.18
C ARG A 700 -1.17 -8.49 6.70
N PRO A 701 -0.68 -8.57 7.95
CA PRO A 701 -0.33 -9.85 8.59
C PRO A 701 -1.52 -10.82 8.59
N GLY A 702 -1.30 -12.05 8.13
CA GLY A 702 -2.37 -13.06 8.02
C GLY A 702 -3.40 -12.81 6.91
N SER A 703 -3.10 -11.95 5.91
CA SER A 703 -3.87 -11.87 4.67
C SER A 703 -3.75 -13.15 3.84
N PHE A 704 -4.61 -13.29 2.82
CA PHE A 704 -4.59 -14.42 1.88
C PHE A 704 -3.19 -14.66 1.28
N PHE A 705 -2.58 -13.61 0.74
CA PHE A 705 -1.28 -13.72 0.10
C PHE A 705 -0.16 -13.91 1.12
N ASN A 706 -0.22 -13.23 2.27
CA ASN A 706 0.73 -13.39 3.36
C ASN A 706 0.76 -14.86 3.86
N ALA A 707 -0.41 -15.47 4.10
CA ALA A 707 -0.52 -16.86 4.53
C ALA A 707 0.03 -17.85 3.48
N SER A 708 -0.26 -17.64 2.18
CA SER A 708 0.28 -18.49 1.11
C SER A 708 1.81 -18.39 0.98
N ALA A 709 2.36 -17.17 1.12
CA ALA A 709 3.80 -16.93 1.08
C ALA A 709 4.53 -17.49 2.31
N VAL A 710 3.93 -17.39 3.51
CA VAL A 710 4.45 -17.99 4.75
C VAL A 710 4.53 -19.52 4.61
N LEU A 711 3.48 -20.15 4.08
CA LEU A 711 3.45 -21.60 3.86
C LEU A 711 4.50 -22.07 2.84
N ALA A 712 4.59 -21.41 1.69
CA ALA A 712 5.62 -21.69 0.70
C ALA A 712 7.04 -21.45 1.26
N GLY A 713 7.21 -20.40 2.06
CA GLY A 713 8.45 -20.05 2.75
C GLY A 713 8.92 -21.11 3.74
N TYR A 714 8.02 -21.68 4.57
CA TYR A 714 8.38 -22.77 5.48
C TYR A 714 8.85 -24.02 4.73
N ILE A 715 8.14 -24.42 3.66
CA ILE A 715 8.50 -25.60 2.86
C ILE A 715 9.85 -25.38 2.15
N GLY A 716 10.03 -24.23 1.49
CA GLY A 716 11.26 -23.90 0.77
C GLY A 716 12.48 -23.74 1.68
N SER A 717 12.34 -23.05 2.81
CA SER A 717 13.45 -22.86 3.77
C SER A 717 13.84 -24.15 4.49
N GLY A 718 12.87 -25.00 4.85
CA GLY A 718 13.15 -26.32 5.43
C GLY A 718 13.92 -27.22 4.45
N TRP A 719 13.46 -27.30 3.20
CA TRP A 719 14.13 -28.06 2.14
C TRP A 719 15.55 -27.56 1.87
N MET A 720 15.73 -26.24 1.72
CA MET A 720 17.05 -25.64 1.50
C MET A 720 17.99 -25.84 2.70
N THR A 721 17.48 -25.78 3.93
CA THR A 721 18.27 -26.05 5.14
C THR A 721 18.78 -27.50 5.17
N VAL A 722 17.92 -28.48 4.85
CA VAL A 722 18.33 -29.89 4.75
C VAL A 722 19.38 -30.09 3.66
N TYR A 723 19.25 -29.42 2.51
CA TYR A 723 20.25 -29.49 1.44
C TYR A 723 21.60 -28.89 1.87
N LEU A 724 21.61 -27.67 2.42
CA LEU A 724 22.82 -26.97 2.88
C LEU A 724 23.57 -27.75 3.97
N VAL A 725 22.84 -28.36 4.92
CA VAL A 725 23.45 -29.18 5.98
C VAL A 725 24.01 -30.50 5.43
N SER A 726 23.28 -31.18 4.55
CA SER A 726 23.73 -32.46 3.97
C SER A 726 24.92 -32.32 3.00
N HIS A 727 25.05 -31.17 2.34
CA HIS A 727 26.13 -30.88 1.39
C HIS A 727 27.21 -29.96 1.97
N TRP A 728 27.22 -29.72 3.29
CA TRP A 728 28.02 -28.68 3.94
C TRP A 728 29.49 -28.61 3.48
N ALA A 729 30.17 -29.75 3.42
CA ALA A 729 31.59 -29.85 3.06
C ALA A 729 31.91 -29.55 1.58
N THR A 730 30.89 -29.54 0.70
CA THR A 730 31.04 -29.21 -0.73
C THR A 730 30.46 -27.84 -1.10
N LEU A 731 29.87 -27.11 -0.15
CA LEU A 731 29.36 -25.75 -0.39
C LEU A 731 30.50 -24.73 -0.62
N PRO A 732 30.31 -23.73 -1.49
CA PRO A 732 31.18 -22.56 -1.56
C PRO A 732 31.28 -21.83 -0.20
N ALA A 733 32.48 -21.33 0.12
CA ALA A 733 32.75 -20.73 1.43
C ALA A 733 31.88 -19.49 1.76
N ASN A 734 31.43 -18.73 0.74
CA ASN A 734 30.48 -17.64 0.94
C ASN A 734 29.06 -18.15 1.25
N VAL A 735 28.62 -19.25 0.64
CA VAL A 735 27.33 -19.90 0.96
C VAL A 735 27.34 -20.47 2.38
N GLN A 736 28.44 -21.09 2.80
CA GLN A 736 28.66 -21.50 4.21
C GLN A 736 28.56 -20.29 5.16
N MET A 737 29.22 -19.18 4.81
CA MET A 737 29.18 -17.95 5.59
C MET A 737 27.78 -17.33 5.67
N TYR A 738 26.97 -17.38 4.60
CA TYR A 738 25.58 -16.89 4.63
C TYR A 738 24.68 -17.75 5.52
N PHE A 739 24.88 -19.08 5.50
CA PHE A 739 24.18 -19.98 6.40
C PHE A 739 24.53 -19.71 7.87
N ILE A 740 25.83 -19.57 8.19
CA ILE A 740 26.30 -19.21 9.54
C ILE A 740 25.76 -17.84 9.97
N ALA A 741 25.82 -16.83 9.10
CA ALA A 741 25.27 -15.51 9.38
C ALA A 741 23.76 -15.55 9.63
N GLY A 742 23.01 -16.36 8.87
CA GLY A 742 21.59 -16.60 9.08
C GLY A 742 21.28 -17.25 10.44
N VAL A 743 22.05 -18.26 10.84
CA VAL A 743 21.95 -18.88 12.18
C VAL A 743 22.27 -17.88 13.29
N VAL A 744 23.31 -17.05 13.13
CA VAL A 744 23.65 -15.98 14.10
C VAL A 744 22.54 -14.94 14.19
N ALA A 745 21.99 -14.47 13.06
CA ALA A 745 20.89 -13.51 13.04
C ALA A 745 19.60 -14.10 13.67
N TRP A 746 19.33 -15.39 13.46
CA TRP A 746 18.22 -16.10 14.11
C TRP A 746 18.43 -16.21 15.62
N LEU A 747 19.64 -16.55 16.09
CA LEU A 747 19.98 -16.58 17.52
C LEU A 747 19.85 -15.19 18.18
N VAL A 748 20.30 -14.13 17.50
CA VAL A 748 20.13 -12.75 17.98
C VAL A 748 18.66 -12.37 18.00
N SER A 749 17.89 -12.65 16.95
CA SER A 749 16.44 -12.40 16.92
C SER A 749 15.69 -13.13 18.05
N TRP A 750 16.05 -14.38 18.32
CA TRP A 750 15.53 -15.17 19.44
C TRP A 750 15.86 -14.54 20.81
N ALA A 751 17.11 -14.10 21.00
CA ALA A 751 17.53 -13.44 22.23
C ALA A 751 16.85 -12.07 22.41
N THR A 752 16.79 -11.24 21.35
CA THR A 752 16.10 -9.95 21.35
C THR A 752 14.62 -10.12 21.68
N PHE A 753 13.93 -11.08 21.08
CA PHE A 753 12.53 -11.37 21.39
C PHE A 753 12.32 -11.64 22.89
N TRP A 754 13.15 -12.50 23.49
CA TRP A 754 13.00 -12.84 24.91
C TRP A 754 13.44 -11.72 25.86
N LEU A 755 14.38 -10.86 25.46
CA LEU A 755 14.68 -9.61 26.16
C LEU A 755 13.52 -8.60 26.09
N CYS A 756 12.84 -8.51 24.94
CA CYS A 756 11.65 -7.67 24.77
C CYS A 756 10.50 -8.14 25.65
N GLU A 757 10.21 -9.45 25.66
CA GLU A 757 9.21 -10.03 26.56
C GLU A 757 9.59 -9.83 28.04
N ALA A 758 10.84 -10.08 28.43
CA ALA A 758 11.29 -9.81 29.80
C ALA A 758 11.10 -8.33 30.20
N TRP A 759 11.30 -7.40 29.27
CA TRP A 759 11.03 -5.97 29.50
C TRP A 759 9.52 -5.67 29.63
N VAL A 760 8.67 -6.19 28.73
CA VAL A 760 7.21 -6.03 28.79
C VAL A 760 6.65 -6.59 30.10
N TRP A 761 7.06 -7.81 30.48
CA TRP A 761 6.64 -8.49 31.71
C TRP A 761 7.13 -7.83 33.00
N SER A 762 8.23 -7.07 32.95
CA SER A 762 8.78 -6.35 34.10
C SER A 762 8.22 -4.94 34.26
N ASN A 763 7.95 -4.23 33.16
CA ASN A 763 7.62 -2.79 33.19
C ASN A 763 6.13 -2.51 32.93
N LEU A 764 5.49 -3.24 32.01
CA LEU A 764 4.12 -2.95 31.58
C LEU A 764 3.10 -3.89 32.24
N MET A 765 3.42 -5.18 32.37
CA MET A 765 2.48 -6.16 32.91
C MET A 765 2.10 -6.00 34.40
N PRO A 766 2.92 -5.44 35.31
CA PRO A 766 2.54 -5.31 36.72
C PRO A 766 1.28 -4.49 37.02
N GLN A 767 0.79 -3.67 36.09
CA GLN A 767 -0.44 -2.88 36.28
C GLN A 767 -1.74 -3.64 35.99
N PHE A 768 -1.66 -4.79 35.29
CA PHE A 768 -2.80 -5.60 34.89
C PHE A 768 -3.00 -6.78 35.86
N PRO A 769 -4.25 -7.24 36.10
CA PRO A 769 -4.56 -8.36 36.99
C PRO A 769 -4.19 -9.70 36.31
N ILE A 770 -2.89 -10.00 36.24
CA ILE A 770 -2.35 -11.15 35.49
C ILE A 770 -2.11 -12.37 36.39
N LYS A 771 -2.76 -13.49 36.03
CA LYS A 771 -2.43 -14.83 36.54
C LYS A 771 -1.20 -15.37 35.79
N LYS A 772 -0.03 -15.27 36.44
CA LYS A 772 1.29 -15.56 35.84
C LYS A 772 1.54 -17.08 35.68
N ALA A 773 2.24 -17.45 34.62
CA ALA A 773 2.79 -18.81 34.47
C ALA A 773 3.93 -19.08 35.47
N SER A 774 4.13 -20.36 35.83
CA SER A 774 5.19 -20.77 36.77
C SER A 774 6.60 -20.60 36.18
N THR A 775 7.61 -20.48 37.04
CA THR A 775 9.02 -20.34 36.61
C THR A 775 9.49 -21.51 35.74
N LEU A 776 9.06 -22.74 36.06
CA LEU A 776 9.36 -23.92 35.23
C LEU A 776 8.71 -23.80 33.85
N ASN A 777 7.47 -23.34 33.78
CA ASN A 777 6.77 -23.14 32.52
C ASN A 777 7.44 -22.07 31.65
N TRP A 778 7.94 -20.98 32.24
CA TRP A 778 8.78 -20.00 31.53
C TRP A 778 10.10 -20.60 31.02
N ILE A 779 10.79 -21.42 31.81
CA ILE A 779 12.02 -22.12 31.37
C ILE A 779 11.73 -23.04 30.17
N VAL A 780 10.62 -23.79 30.21
CA VAL A 780 10.17 -24.64 29.11
C VAL A 780 9.79 -23.81 27.88
N LEU A 781 9.01 -22.74 28.04
CA LEU A 781 8.56 -21.88 26.95
C LEU A 781 9.73 -21.20 26.25
N VAL A 782 10.67 -20.61 27.00
CA VAL A 782 11.87 -19.98 26.43
C VAL A 782 12.77 -21.04 25.78
N GLY A 783 13.13 -22.09 26.50
CA GLY A 783 14.09 -23.10 26.05
C GLY A 783 13.62 -23.93 24.84
N LEU A 784 12.32 -24.27 24.78
CA LEU A 784 11.75 -25.04 23.67
C LEU A 784 11.09 -24.16 22.60
N SER A 785 11.11 -22.83 22.73
CA SER A 785 10.48 -21.92 21.75
C SER A 785 10.85 -22.15 20.29
N PRO A 786 12.08 -22.57 19.88
CA PRO A 786 12.37 -22.92 18.49
C PRO A 786 11.42 -24.00 17.92
N ILE A 787 11.00 -24.96 18.75
CA ILE A 787 10.10 -26.06 18.37
C ILE A 787 8.64 -25.64 18.62
N LEU A 788 8.35 -25.07 19.79
CA LEU A 788 6.98 -24.65 20.16
C LEU A 788 6.41 -23.62 19.16
N ARG A 789 7.23 -22.72 18.61
CA ARG A 789 6.81 -21.75 17.58
C ARG A 789 6.32 -22.45 16.30
N LEU A 790 7.04 -23.48 15.85
CA LEU A 790 6.66 -24.24 14.64
C LEU A 790 5.35 -25.01 14.88
N LEU A 791 5.20 -25.63 16.05
CA LEU A 791 3.97 -26.34 16.42
C LEU A 791 2.79 -25.39 16.60
N ALA A 792 2.98 -24.25 17.27
CA ALA A 792 1.97 -23.21 17.45
C ALA A 792 1.49 -22.64 16.10
N MET A 793 2.40 -22.30 15.18
CA MET A 793 2.05 -21.86 13.83
C MET A 793 1.35 -22.97 13.02
N PHE A 794 1.76 -24.23 13.16
CA PHE A 794 1.09 -25.34 12.47
C PHE A 794 -0.36 -25.51 12.96
N PHE A 795 -0.59 -25.56 14.27
CA PHE A 795 -1.91 -25.82 14.85
C PHE A 795 -2.84 -24.59 14.93
N PHE A 796 -2.31 -23.37 15.06
CA PHE A 796 -3.12 -22.15 15.27
C PHE A 796 -3.01 -21.10 14.16
N PHE A 797 -2.25 -21.39 13.10
CA PHE A 797 -2.28 -20.63 11.84
C PHE A 797 -2.57 -21.58 10.67
N VAL A 798 -1.62 -22.43 10.26
CA VAL A 798 -1.67 -23.20 9.00
C VAL A 798 -2.87 -24.14 8.89
N LEU A 799 -3.11 -25.01 9.88
CA LEU A 799 -4.26 -25.94 9.84
C LEU A 799 -5.61 -25.18 9.85
N PRO A 800 -5.84 -24.17 10.73
CA PRO A 800 -6.98 -23.28 10.64
C PRO A 800 -7.16 -22.59 9.29
N THR A 801 -6.09 -22.13 8.62
CA THR A 801 -6.17 -21.52 7.28
C THR A 801 -6.75 -22.52 6.27
N PHE A 802 -6.26 -23.77 6.27
CA PHE A 802 -6.76 -24.81 5.36
C PHE A 802 -8.21 -25.22 5.67
N ASP A 803 -8.54 -25.43 6.94
CA ASP A 803 -9.90 -25.78 7.40
C ASP A 803 -10.90 -24.68 6.97
N VAL A 804 -10.52 -23.41 7.13
CA VAL A 804 -11.28 -22.25 6.64
C VAL A 804 -11.40 -22.20 5.10
N LEU A 805 -10.31 -22.41 4.35
CA LEU A 805 -10.34 -22.36 2.88
C LEU A 805 -11.21 -23.47 2.28
N VAL A 806 -11.15 -24.68 2.85
CA VAL A 806 -12.02 -25.80 2.46
C VAL A 806 -13.47 -25.49 2.85
N HIS A 807 -13.72 -24.95 4.05
CA HIS A 807 -15.07 -24.59 4.50
C HIS A 807 -15.71 -23.50 3.62
N ALA A 808 -14.99 -22.43 3.32
CA ALA A 808 -15.47 -21.39 2.40
C ALA A 808 -15.77 -21.96 1.01
N ALA A 809 -14.89 -22.79 0.46
CA ALA A 809 -15.03 -23.32 -0.89
C ALA A 809 -16.16 -24.34 -1.08
N PHE A 810 -16.53 -25.11 -0.04
CA PHE A 810 -17.50 -26.21 -0.15
C PHE A 810 -18.75 -26.10 0.74
N TRP A 811 -18.70 -25.33 1.83
CA TRP A 811 -19.80 -25.24 2.83
C TRP A 811 -20.27 -23.81 3.12
N GLY A 812 -19.66 -22.79 2.50
CA GLY A 812 -20.12 -21.41 2.59
C GLY A 812 -19.65 -20.71 3.85
N GLU A 813 -20.56 -20.37 4.77
CA GLU A 813 -20.24 -19.54 5.93
C GLU A 813 -19.76 -20.33 7.16
N LEU A 814 -18.75 -19.81 7.85
CA LEU A 814 -18.35 -20.29 9.17
C LEU A 814 -19.36 -19.84 10.24
N SER A 815 -19.88 -20.78 11.03
CA SER A 815 -20.73 -20.43 12.18
C SER A 815 -19.92 -19.74 13.29
N TYR A 816 -20.41 -18.61 13.80
CA TYR A 816 -19.79 -17.95 14.96
C TYR A 816 -19.97 -18.80 16.22
N VAL A 817 -18.86 -19.09 16.90
CA VAL A 817 -18.82 -19.83 18.17
C VAL A 817 -18.00 -19.01 19.17
N CYS A 818 -18.63 -18.61 20.27
CA CYS A 818 -17.90 -17.96 21.36
C CYS A 818 -16.95 -18.98 22.03
N ALA A 819 -15.82 -18.48 22.54
CA ALA A 819 -14.86 -19.30 23.27
C ALA A 819 -15.03 -19.06 24.78
N PRO A 820 -14.77 -20.04 25.66
CA PRO A 820 -14.96 -19.87 27.10
C PRO A 820 -14.04 -18.79 27.67
N LYS A 821 -14.53 -18.05 28.66
CA LYS A 821 -13.91 -16.90 29.34
C LYS A 821 -14.05 -17.02 30.86
N GLY A 822 -13.30 -16.22 31.62
CA GLY A 822 -13.30 -16.29 33.09
C GLY A 822 -12.92 -17.67 33.62
N ASP A 823 -13.41 -18.05 34.80
CA ASP A 823 -13.12 -19.36 35.38
C ASP A 823 -13.91 -20.53 34.75
N GLN A 824 -14.82 -20.27 33.80
CA GLN A 824 -15.46 -21.33 33.00
C GLN A 824 -14.44 -22.16 32.21
N GLN A 825 -13.27 -21.60 31.89
CA GLN A 825 -12.17 -22.30 31.21
C GLN A 825 -11.64 -23.53 31.98
N ARG A 826 -11.97 -23.69 33.28
CA ARG A 826 -11.56 -24.86 34.09
C ARG A 826 -12.57 -26.01 34.08
N GLY A 827 -13.76 -25.83 33.50
CA GLY A 827 -14.88 -26.77 33.61
C GLY A 827 -14.94 -27.89 32.57
N GLY A 828 -13.86 -28.14 31.82
CA GLY A 828 -13.87 -28.97 30.61
C GLY A 828 -12.62 -29.83 30.36
N GLU A 829 -11.94 -30.27 31.41
CA GLU A 829 -10.94 -31.37 31.34
C GLU A 829 -11.60 -32.75 31.23
#